data_AF-A0A4P7W4K2-F1
#
_entry.id   AF-A0A4P7W4K2-F1
#
_cell.length_a   1.000
_cell.length_b   1.000
_cell.length_c   1.000
_cell.angle_alpha   90.00
_cell.angle_beta   90.00
_cell.angle_gamma   90.00
#
_symmetry.space_group_name_H-M   'P 1'
#
loop_
_entity.id
_entity.type
_entity.pdbx_description
1 polymer ?
#
loop_
_entity_poly.entity_id
_entity_poly.type
_entity_poly.pdbx_seq_one_letter_code
_entity_poly.pdbx_strand_id
1 'polypeptide(L)'
;MDATDKVIAFHSLDDLKEAISVDVKSYDVLAQRYCVRFIMLNNFDAFRELTKFLVLELGVEKFDLEKLAFGPDKTIDIDTLSDAVRNLKVSSIVTPFSELARFFKEDEFKGFFNDIILSEDIAHPQKRIYIPIIGLHNRFTDFLKSFGRIEESAPIWQYYTPKDDKVMVYVSKFKNYTIPDKLNICSLPTMRDWLSFWKKQAPKDKILCGASPILNRWPNAKPDSIFTFQSVDNSHKFITDFLEISLPIEYKESELEYWDAMLQNIGKKAAQLFDFPSYVEDLFNRKTITANDILLLWAKNETLAYERWLLKAYALAYKGDELSGYMCDVLHEIDDFKIANTLFVNLTERIFYMTNAERLQNFDSRKYIMQSQCELFRTLVPEEHQLWVKNHIIEIAQKDDSLSQAKRLCTSIFDFEKILFLGWYVLMAEKDFGLSHLKEFYPDLAGYLTAYESVATKVTASWAADYLERFRRAKIVDNYTEELKEIVEERNASAESFYNWYYSFQNSHDLLNEIQNSQVYPIDKIYWVDGLGAEFIPFIHYLLENSQSNYEAILSQIARTTIPSNTHLNSFDVGNHLIFKLNALDELAHEGHYQKYTTLVAELETVKAVIYKILDDNKVGKHTIAIVSDHGLSSMSRKCDSLKIDSKTKHEGRYVPLADDCTMVSDIDFVVHENERDHKKYKVALRHQSLGVKPTHEVHGGATPEEVLVPFIVISNDDASKSLKYTIVPVEAKVPISDRKVVFKIIPEPQSSKAIFNGQEITLIRHGMQWEGIIPNATEGKHHITVIPFRGKPVQLEIEFFGMGFSSGLDLDDF
;
A
#
# COMPACT_ATOMS: atom_id res chain seq x y z
N MET A 1 33.91 56.11 -52.70
CA MET A 1 32.68 56.23 -51.89
C MET A 1 32.67 55.14 -50.82
N ASP A 2 32.12 55.38 -49.63
CA ASP A 2 31.80 54.28 -48.70
C ASP A 2 30.68 53.44 -49.33
N ALA A 3 30.63 52.14 -49.05
CA ALA A 3 29.62 51.26 -49.63
C ALA A 3 28.18 51.68 -49.28
N THR A 4 28.01 52.43 -48.18
CA THR A 4 26.75 53.07 -47.77
C THR A 4 26.33 54.26 -48.65
N ASP A 5 27.25 54.92 -49.35
CA ASP A 5 26.92 56.07 -50.22
C ASP A 5 26.17 55.65 -51.49
N LYS A 6 26.20 54.35 -51.84
CA LYS A 6 25.51 53.79 -53.01
C LYS A 6 24.08 53.32 -52.72
N VAL A 7 23.69 53.28 -51.45
CA VAL A 7 22.32 52.94 -51.04
C VAL A 7 21.45 54.18 -51.08
N ILE A 8 20.47 54.20 -51.98
CA ILE A 8 19.52 55.30 -52.12
C ILE A 8 18.29 55.00 -51.27
N ALA A 9 18.14 55.75 -50.18
CA ALA A 9 17.01 55.62 -49.26
C ALA A 9 15.83 56.48 -49.73
N PHE A 10 14.65 55.87 -49.81
CA PHE A 10 13.38 56.53 -50.13
C PHE A 10 12.49 56.64 -48.90
N HIS A 11 11.68 57.70 -48.85
CA HIS A 11 10.76 57.97 -47.75
C HIS A 11 9.32 57.50 -48.05
N SER A 12 8.98 57.24 -49.31
CA SER A 12 7.72 56.62 -49.71
C SER A 12 7.94 55.49 -50.71
N LEU A 13 6.98 54.56 -50.77
CA LEU A 13 7.00 53.49 -51.76
C LEU A 13 6.84 54.03 -53.18
N ASP A 14 6.13 55.14 -53.35
CA ASP A 14 5.89 55.74 -54.66
C ASP A 14 7.16 56.39 -55.22
N ASP A 15 7.99 57.03 -54.38
CA ASP A 15 9.31 57.53 -54.81
C ASP A 15 10.22 56.40 -55.30
N LEU A 16 10.16 55.24 -54.63
CA LEU A 16 10.88 54.04 -55.05
C LEU A 16 10.38 53.53 -56.41
N LYS A 17 9.05 53.47 -56.63
CA LYS A 17 8.46 53.07 -57.92
C LYS A 17 8.83 54.03 -59.05
N GLU A 18 8.89 55.32 -58.78
CA GLU A 18 9.33 56.33 -59.74
C GLU A 18 10.81 56.11 -60.11
N ALA A 19 11.68 55.91 -59.12
CA ALA A 19 13.10 55.64 -59.36
C ALA A 19 13.32 54.36 -60.20
N ILE A 20 12.55 53.30 -59.94
CA ILE A 20 12.55 52.07 -60.75
C ILE A 20 12.11 52.36 -62.18
N SER A 21 11.04 53.15 -62.37
CA SER A 21 10.53 53.52 -63.70
C SER A 21 11.54 54.32 -64.52
N VAL A 22 12.35 55.14 -63.85
CA VAL A 22 13.45 55.90 -64.47
C VAL A 22 14.60 54.96 -64.86
N ASP A 23 15.03 54.04 -63.99
CA ASP A 23 16.12 53.09 -64.28
C ASP A 23 15.81 52.16 -65.47
N VAL A 24 14.56 51.76 -65.63
CA VAL A 24 14.08 50.97 -66.78
C VAL A 24 14.22 51.71 -68.11
N LYS A 25 14.27 53.05 -68.09
CA LYS A 25 14.43 53.89 -69.28
C LYS A 25 15.84 54.47 -69.42
N SER A 26 16.76 54.07 -68.54
CA SER A 26 18.10 54.64 -68.48
C SER A 26 18.94 54.26 -69.70
N TYR A 27 19.69 55.25 -70.22
CA TYR A 27 20.72 55.08 -71.24
C TYR A 27 22.14 55.08 -70.67
N ASP A 28 22.27 55.08 -69.33
CA ASP A 28 23.57 54.97 -68.68
C ASP A 28 24.23 53.60 -68.95
N VAL A 29 25.49 53.62 -69.38
CA VAL A 29 26.22 52.42 -69.84
C VAL A 29 26.39 51.39 -68.72
N LEU A 30 26.65 51.83 -67.49
CA LEU A 30 26.82 50.93 -66.35
C LEU A 30 25.47 50.36 -65.91
N ALA A 31 24.42 51.18 -65.92
CA ALA A 31 23.05 50.75 -65.65
C ALA A 31 22.53 49.71 -66.67
N GLN A 32 22.95 49.81 -67.94
CA GLN A 32 22.60 48.85 -69.00
C GLN A 32 23.47 47.59 -68.98
N ARG A 33 24.75 47.70 -68.61
CA ARG A 33 25.68 46.56 -68.55
C ARG A 33 25.32 45.59 -67.44
N TYR A 34 25.12 46.08 -66.21
CA TYR A 34 24.86 45.24 -65.05
C TYR A 34 23.35 45.12 -64.80
N CYS A 35 22.81 43.92 -64.95
CA CYS A 35 21.36 43.72 -65.03
C CYS A 35 20.67 43.52 -63.67
N VAL A 36 21.40 43.27 -62.59
CA VAL A 36 20.82 42.98 -61.25
C VAL A 36 20.53 44.27 -60.47
N ARG A 37 19.41 44.32 -59.76
CA ARG A 37 18.99 45.43 -58.88
C ARG A 37 18.61 44.87 -57.51
N PHE A 38 19.19 45.41 -56.45
CA PHE A 38 18.84 45.04 -55.07
C PHE A 38 17.91 46.06 -54.45
N ILE A 39 16.87 45.55 -53.77
CA ILE A 39 15.85 46.40 -53.12
C ILE A 39 15.71 45.98 -51.67
N MET A 40 16.23 46.80 -50.76
CA MET A 40 16.18 46.58 -49.33
C MET A 40 14.84 47.03 -48.75
N LEU A 41 14.14 46.12 -48.08
CA LEU A 41 12.83 46.33 -47.46
C LEU A 41 12.84 45.80 -46.02
N ASN A 42 12.02 46.37 -45.14
CA ASN A 42 11.88 45.91 -43.75
C ASN A 42 10.48 45.39 -43.40
N ASN A 43 9.58 45.24 -44.38
CA ASN A 43 8.24 44.71 -44.14
C ASN A 43 7.67 44.03 -45.41
N PHE A 44 6.76 43.07 -45.20
CA PHE A 44 6.16 42.30 -46.30
C PHE A 44 5.06 43.05 -47.07
N ASP A 45 4.44 44.08 -46.49
CA ASP A 45 3.42 44.89 -47.17
C ASP A 45 4.02 45.67 -48.36
N ALA A 46 5.11 46.39 -48.10
CA ALA A 46 5.89 47.09 -49.11
C ALA A 46 6.38 46.13 -50.19
N PHE A 47 6.81 44.93 -49.80
CA PHE A 47 7.24 43.91 -50.75
C PHE A 47 6.10 43.44 -51.67
N ARG A 48 4.89 43.21 -51.13
CA ARG A 48 3.73 42.82 -51.93
C ARG A 48 3.32 43.90 -52.92
N GLU A 49 3.26 45.14 -52.47
CA GLU A 49 2.91 46.29 -53.33
C GLU A 49 3.98 46.54 -54.41
N LEU A 50 5.27 46.42 -54.05
CA LEU A 50 6.37 46.49 -55.02
C LEU A 50 6.29 45.36 -56.06
N THR A 51 6.00 44.14 -55.63
CA THR A 51 5.85 42.99 -56.54
C THR A 51 4.68 43.18 -57.49
N LYS A 52 3.55 43.72 -57.02
CA LYS A 52 2.39 44.06 -57.88
C LYS A 52 2.77 45.09 -58.93
N PHE A 53 3.44 46.17 -58.52
CA PHE A 53 3.91 47.22 -59.42
C PHE A 53 4.83 46.66 -60.51
N LEU A 54 5.89 45.93 -60.14
CA LEU A 54 6.86 45.36 -61.09
C LEU A 54 6.17 44.45 -62.12
N VAL A 55 5.23 43.61 -61.69
CA VAL A 55 4.61 42.59 -62.55
C VAL A 55 3.48 43.15 -63.40
N LEU A 56 2.59 43.97 -62.82
CA LEU A 56 1.39 44.46 -63.50
C LEU A 56 1.64 45.72 -64.33
N GLU A 57 2.55 46.59 -63.88
CA GLU A 57 2.79 47.88 -64.54
C GLU A 57 4.04 47.87 -65.43
N LEU A 58 5.10 47.15 -65.02
CA LEU A 58 6.37 47.08 -65.76
C LEU A 58 6.58 45.77 -66.54
N GLY A 59 5.64 44.83 -66.47
CA GLY A 59 5.71 43.57 -67.22
C GLY A 59 6.86 42.65 -66.81
N VAL A 60 7.34 42.75 -65.56
CA VAL A 60 8.41 41.92 -65.01
C VAL A 60 7.89 40.51 -64.70
N GLU A 61 8.60 39.47 -65.12
CA GLU A 61 8.22 38.09 -64.85
C GLU A 61 8.56 37.67 -63.41
N LYS A 62 7.71 36.85 -62.78
CA LYS A 62 7.98 36.27 -61.45
C LYS A 62 8.85 35.02 -61.58
N PHE A 63 10.03 35.07 -60.99
CA PHE A 63 10.88 33.89 -60.82
C PHE A 63 10.75 33.34 -59.40
N ASP A 64 9.81 32.40 -59.23
CA ASP A 64 9.53 31.76 -57.94
C ASP A 64 10.60 30.71 -57.59
N LEU A 65 11.40 31.00 -56.56
CA LEU A 65 12.49 30.11 -56.13
C LEU A 65 12.01 28.74 -55.65
N GLU A 66 10.77 28.64 -55.15
CA GLU A 66 10.17 27.37 -54.73
C GLU A 66 10.17 26.28 -55.84
N LYS A 67 10.25 26.69 -57.11
CA LYS A 67 10.31 25.80 -58.27
C LYS A 67 11.67 25.11 -58.43
N LEU A 68 12.73 25.67 -57.82
CA LEU A 68 14.08 25.10 -57.86
C LEU A 68 14.29 24.01 -56.79
N ALA A 69 13.40 23.92 -55.79
CA ALA A 69 13.53 22.93 -54.73
C ALA A 69 13.13 21.53 -55.24
N PHE A 70 14.02 20.54 -55.07
CA PHE A 70 13.79 19.12 -55.41
C PHE A 70 12.89 18.38 -54.39
N GLY A 71 11.78 18.99 -53.99
CA GLY A 71 10.83 18.42 -53.04
C GLY A 71 10.21 19.48 -52.10
N PRO A 72 9.16 19.12 -51.36
CA PRO A 72 8.46 20.06 -50.47
C PRO A 72 9.32 20.52 -49.29
N ASP A 73 10.20 19.67 -48.76
CA ASP A 73 11.05 19.99 -47.59
C ASP A 73 12.56 19.92 -47.91
N LYS A 74 12.94 20.43 -49.09
CA LYS A 74 14.33 20.49 -49.56
C LYS A 74 14.75 21.95 -49.77
N THR A 75 16.02 22.25 -49.49
CA THR A 75 16.62 23.56 -49.79
C THR A 75 17.16 23.61 -51.22
N ILE A 76 17.46 24.82 -51.67
CA ILE A 76 18.17 25.12 -52.91
C ILE A 76 19.62 25.47 -52.51
N ASP A 77 20.59 24.90 -53.20
CA ASP A 77 22.00 25.27 -53.03
C ASP A 77 22.37 26.53 -53.82
N ILE A 78 23.54 27.10 -53.50
CA ILE A 78 23.97 28.40 -54.02
C ILE A 78 24.30 28.32 -55.49
N ASP A 79 24.92 27.24 -55.95
CA ASP A 79 25.28 27.06 -57.35
C ASP A 79 24.01 27.04 -58.21
N THR A 80 23.01 26.25 -57.81
CA THR A 80 21.70 26.20 -58.46
C THR A 80 21.01 27.57 -58.46
N LEU A 81 21.08 28.31 -57.35
CA LEU A 81 20.48 29.64 -57.24
C LEU A 81 21.19 30.66 -58.14
N SER A 82 22.52 30.70 -58.11
CA SER A 82 23.36 31.58 -58.92
C SER A 82 23.18 31.29 -60.41
N ASP A 83 23.20 30.02 -60.82
CA ASP A 83 22.96 29.61 -62.20
C ASP A 83 21.56 29.95 -62.67
N ALA A 84 20.55 29.77 -61.81
CA ALA A 84 19.19 30.16 -62.14
C ALA A 84 19.08 31.67 -62.40
N VAL A 85 19.69 32.50 -61.55
CA VAL A 85 19.68 33.97 -61.70
C VAL A 85 20.41 34.41 -62.97
N ARG A 86 21.61 33.87 -63.24
CA ARG A 86 22.41 34.21 -64.43
C ARG A 86 21.70 33.84 -65.75
N ASN A 87 20.93 32.76 -65.76
CA ASN A 87 20.26 32.24 -66.96
C ASN A 87 18.88 32.86 -67.25
N LEU A 88 18.40 33.81 -66.44
CA LEU A 88 17.14 34.52 -66.73
C LEU A 88 17.29 35.31 -68.03
N LYS A 89 16.31 35.23 -68.94
CA LYS A 89 16.39 35.88 -70.29
C LYS A 89 15.54 37.15 -70.41
N VAL A 90 14.69 37.40 -69.42
CA VAL A 90 13.71 38.49 -69.39
C VAL A 90 13.82 39.24 -68.08
N SER A 91 13.28 40.46 -68.03
CA SER A 91 13.20 41.21 -66.78
C SER A 91 12.40 40.41 -65.76
N SER A 92 13.01 40.12 -64.62
CA SER A 92 12.47 39.14 -63.66
C SER A 92 12.61 39.65 -62.22
N ILE A 93 11.67 39.29 -61.36
CA ILE A 93 11.79 39.44 -59.91
C ILE A 93 12.05 38.07 -59.28
N VAL A 94 13.17 37.94 -58.56
CA VAL A 94 13.59 36.70 -57.92
C VAL A 94 13.00 36.64 -56.51
N THR A 95 12.08 35.71 -56.27
CA THR A 95 11.33 35.70 -55.01
C THR A 95 10.94 34.29 -54.50
N PRO A 96 11.02 34.02 -53.18
CA PRO A 96 11.58 34.88 -52.13
C PRO A 96 13.06 34.64 -51.90
N PHE A 97 13.91 35.56 -52.33
CA PHE A 97 15.34 35.41 -52.10
C PHE A 97 15.72 35.42 -50.61
N SER A 98 15.19 36.38 -49.84
CA SER A 98 15.56 36.56 -48.43
C SER A 98 15.17 35.38 -47.55
N GLU A 99 14.11 34.65 -47.89
CA GLU A 99 13.67 33.48 -47.12
C GLU A 99 14.61 32.28 -47.25
N LEU A 100 15.47 32.24 -48.28
CA LEU A 100 16.59 31.29 -48.38
C LEU A 100 17.87 31.86 -47.77
N ALA A 101 18.23 33.08 -48.20
CA ALA A 101 19.51 33.69 -47.87
C ALA A 101 19.69 33.95 -46.37
N ARG A 102 18.58 34.09 -45.62
CA ARG A 102 18.57 34.21 -44.15
C ARG A 102 19.33 33.09 -43.45
N PHE A 103 19.31 31.88 -44.01
CA PHE A 103 19.90 30.68 -43.39
C PHE A 103 21.24 30.25 -44.01
N PHE A 104 21.76 31.00 -44.99
CA PHE A 104 23.09 30.75 -45.54
C PHE A 104 24.15 30.98 -44.48
N LYS A 105 25.28 30.26 -44.57
CA LYS A 105 26.51 30.61 -43.85
C LYS A 105 27.05 31.95 -44.37
N GLU A 106 27.98 32.54 -43.63
CA GLU A 106 28.54 33.84 -44.02
C GLU A 106 29.24 33.77 -45.40
N ASP A 107 30.09 32.77 -45.62
CA ASP A 107 30.81 32.60 -46.88
C ASP A 107 29.88 32.27 -48.05
N GLU A 108 28.84 31.47 -47.77
CA GLU A 108 27.76 31.14 -48.71
C GLU A 108 27.01 32.40 -49.18
N PHE A 109 26.66 33.27 -48.23
CA PHE A 109 25.98 34.54 -48.50
C PHE A 109 26.87 35.49 -49.30
N LYS A 110 28.12 35.68 -48.89
CA LYS A 110 29.09 36.52 -49.61
C LYS A 110 29.38 35.98 -51.01
N GLY A 111 29.57 34.66 -51.12
CA GLY A 111 29.81 33.96 -52.38
C GLY A 111 28.68 34.22 -53.38
N PHE A 112 27.42 34.04 -52.97
CA PHE A 112 26.27 34.33 -53.82
C PHE A 112 26.29 35.78 -54.36
N PHE A 113 26.41 36.78 -53.48
CA PHE A 113 26.36 38.16 -53.94
C PHE A 113 27.55 38.55 -54.82
N ASN A 114 28.76 38.07 -54.52
CA ASN A 114 29.94 38.25 -55.38
C ASN A 114 29.70 37.71 -56.80
N ASP A 115 29.02 36.57 -56.88
CA ASP A 115 28.70 35.88 -58.13
C ASP A 115 27.67 36.60 -59.00
N ILE A 116 26.73 37.35 -58.40
CA ILE A 116 25.57 37.90 -59.12
C ILE A 116 25.55 39.43 -59.26
N ILE A 117 26.17 40.20 -58.35
CA ILE A 117 26.06 41.67 -58.31
C ILE A 117 26.55 42.38 -59.57
N LEU A 118 27.56 41.81 -60.24
CA LEU A 118 28.12 42.32 -61.51
C LEU A 118 27.74 41.42 -62.71
N SER A 119 26.57 40.76 -62.67
CA SER A 119 26.09 39.97 -63.80
C SER A 119 25.79 40.85 -65.01
N GLU A 120 26.47 40.58 -66.12
CA GLU A 120 26.38 41.34 -67.36
C GLU A 120 25.38 40.72 -68.35
N ASP A 121 24.57 41.55 -69.02
CA ASP A 121 23.75 41.12 -70.17
C ASP A 121 23.75 42.18 -71.27
N ILE A 122 24.84 42.21 -72.02
CA ILE A 122 25.08 43.18 -73.10
C ILE A 122 24.08 42.98 -74.26
N ALA A 123 23.57 41.76 -74.45
CA ALA A 123 22.62 41.45 -75.52
C ALA A 123 21.23 42.05 -75.26
N HIS A 124 20.87 42.32 -74.00
CA HIS A 124 19.56 42.85 -73.61
C HIS A 124 19.71 44.04 -72.64
N PRO A 125 20.13 45.23 -73.12
CA PRO A 125 20.49 46.37 -72.26
C PRO A 125 19.36 46.91 -71.36
N GLN A 126 18.09 46.58 -71.69
CA GLN A 126 16.91 46.99 -70.92
C GLN A 126 16.42 45.92 -69.93
N LYS A 127 17.06 44.74 -69.89
CA LYS A 127 16.70 43.68 -68.95
C LYS A 127 17.11 44.06 -67.52
N ARG A 128 16.22 43.80 -66.56
CA ARG A 128 16.47 44.01 -65.12
C ARG A 128 16.08 42.79 -64.30
N ILE A 129 16.97 42.34 -63.42
CA ILE A 129 16.72 41.27 -62.44
C ILE A 129 16.61 41.91 -61.06
N TYR A 130 15.40 41.96 -60.51
CA TYR A 130 15.14 42.54 -59.20
C TYR A 130 15.26 41.47 -58.11
N ILE A 131 16.10 41.72 -57.11
CA ILE A 131 16.30 40.85 -55.95
C ILE A 131 15.91 41.63 -54.68
N PRO A 132 14.71 41.38 -54.13
CA PRO A 132 14.30 41.94 -52.85
C PRO A 132 15.13 41.38 -51.69
N ILE A 133 15.65 42.26 -50.85
CA ILE A 133 16.39 41.97 -49.62
C ILE A 133 15.52 42.41 -48.43
N ILE A 134 14.70 41.50 -47.93
CA ILE A 134 13.69 41.74 -46.91
C ILE A 134 14.22 41.29 -45.55
N GLY A 135 14.27 42.17 -44.56
CA GLY A 135 14.68 41.82 -43.17
C GLY A 135 16.21 41.71 -42.94
N LEU A 136 16.98 41.50 -44.01
CA LEU A 136 18.41 41.18 -43.97
C LEU A 136 19.35 42.39 -44.06
N HIS A 137 18.86 43.58 -43.67
CA HIS A 137 19.58 44.85 -43.85
C HIS A 137 21.03 44.84 -43.32
N ASN A 138 21.22 44.52 -42.03
CA ASN A 138 22.52 44.46 -41.38
C ASN A 138 23.47 43.53 -42.14
N ARG A 139 22.99 42.33 -42.47
CA ARG A 139 23.79 41.32 -43.14
C ARG A 139 24.19 41.75 -44.55
N PHE A 140 23.29 42.38 -45.29
CA PHE A 140 23.59 42.86 -46.63
C PHE A 140 24.51 44.09 -46.60
N THR A 141 24.28 45.04 -45.69
CA THR A 141 25.17 46.20 -45.50
C THR A 141 26.59 45.78 -45.10
N ASP A 142 26.74 44.77 -44.24
CA ASP A 142 28.05 44.22 -43.88
C ASP A 142 28.76 43.56 -45.07
N PHE A 143 28.02 42.89 -45.95
CA PHE A 143 28.57 42.43 -47.22
C PHE A 143 29.05 43.60 -48.09
N LEU A 144 28.23 44.65 -48.26
CA LEU A 144 28.56 45.81 -49.09
C LEU A 144 29.85 46.50 -48.65
N LYS A 145 30.07 46.65 -47.33
CA LYS A 145 31.34 47.21 -46.78
C LYS A 145 32.58 46.43 -47.22
N SER A 146 32.45 45.13 -47.50
CA SER A 146 33.54 44.27 -47.95
C SER A 146 33.65 44.13 -49.48
N PHE A 147 32.69 44.68 -50.23
CA PHE A 147 32.62 44.53 -51.68
C PHE A 147 33.42 45.62 -52.42
N GLY A 148 34.63 45.27 -52.87
CA GLY A 148 35.59 46.23 -53.43
C GLY A 148 35.22 46.86 -54.79
N ARG A 149 34.22 46.35 -55.51
CA ARG A 149 33.79 46.85 -56.83
C ARG A 149 32.41 47.52 -56.77
N ILE A 150 32.04 48.06 -55.62
CA ILE A 150 30.72 48.64 -55.39
C ILE A 150 30.42 49.77 -56.37
N GLU A 151 31.39 50.61 -56.74
CA GLU A 151 31.22 51.73 -57.67
C GLU A 151 30.76 51.29 -59.06
N GLU A 152 31.11 50.07 -59.50
CA GLU A 152 30.70 49.51 -60.79
C GLU A 152 29.27 48.96 -60.78
N SER A 153 28.72 48.60 -59.62
CA SER A 153 27.42 47.94 -59.52
C SER A 153 26.23 48.85 -59.91
N ALA A 154 25.04 48.27 -60.04
CA ALA A 154 23.82 49.05 -60.21
C ALA A 154 23.39 49.78 -58.92
N PRO A 155 22.44 50.74 -58.99
CA PRO A 155 21.86 51.34 -57.79
C PRO A 155 21.25 50.31 -56.85
N ILE A 156 21.47 50.50 -55.55
CA ILE A 156 20.82 49.73 -54.48
C ILE A 156 19.77 50.64 -53.86
N TRP A 157 18.52 50.19 -53.85
CA TRP A 157 17.41 50.99 -53.32
C TRP A 157 16.99 50.49 -51.96
N GLN A 158 16.61 51.41 -51.08
CA GLN A 158 16.15 51.11 -49.74
C GLN A 158 14.84 51.84 -49.45
N TYR A 159 13.83 51.11 -48.97
CA TYR A 159 12.60 51.69 -48.46
C TYR A 159 12.17 50.99 -47.17
N TYR A 160 12.16 51.75 -46.06
CA TYR A 160 11.78 51.25 -44.75
C TYR A 160 10.58 51.99 -44.18
N THR A 161 9.69 51.23 -43.54
CA THR A 161 8.60 51.75 -42.73
C THR A 161 9.02 51.88 -41.28
N PRO A 162 8.50 52.85 -40.50
CA PRO A 162 8.82 53.01 -39.08
C PRO A 162 8.37 51.85 -38.16
N LYS A 163 7.55 50.93 -38.68
CA LYS A 163 6.95 49.82 -37.92
C LYS A 163 7.99 48.73 -37.62
N ASP A 164 8.20 48.40 -36.35
CA ASP A 164 9.09 47.33 -35.86
C ASP A 164 8.26 46.17 -35.31
N ASP A 165 7.57 45.45 -36.21
CA ASP A 165 6.78 44.26 -35.86
C ASP A 165 7.64 43.01 -36.00
N LYS A 166 8.48 42.72 -34.99
CA LYS A 166 9.21 41.46 -34.97
C LYS A 166 8.28 40.30 -34.67
N VAL A 167 8.40 39.24 -35.46
CA VAL A 167 7.63 38.00 -35.33
C VAL A 167 8.52 36.89 -34.78
N MET A 168 8.01 36.18 -33.77
CA MET A 168 8.70 35.05 -33.16
C MET A 168 8.56 33.79 -34.02
N VAL A 169 9.69 33.19 -34.37
CA VAL A 169 9.79 31.93 -35.11
C VAL A 169 10.35 30.86 -34.18
N TYR A 170 9.48 29.94 -33.77
CA TYR A 170 9.84 28.76 -33.00
C TYR A 170 10.28 27.66 -33.96
N VAL A 171 11.56 27.32 -33.93
CA VAL A 171 12.16 26.28 -34.76
C VAL A 171 12.08 24.97 -33.99
N SER A 172 11.31 24.01 -34.50
CA SER A 172 10.99 22.80 -33.74
C SER A 172 10.79 21.54 -34.57
N LYS A 173 11.13 20.40 -33.98
CA LYS A 173 10.87 19.07 -34.56
C LYS A 173 9.39 18.66 -34.51
N PHE A 174 8.56 19.34 -33.72
CA PHE A 174 7.13 19.00 -33.50
C PHE A 174 6.20 19.48 -34.62
N LYS A 175 6.62 19.30 -35.88
CA LYS A 175 5.91 19.82 -37.07
C LYS A 175 4.55 19.18 -37.36
N ASN A 176 4.29 18.01 -36.76
CA ASN A 176 3.03 17.27 -36.89
C ASN A 176 2.05 17.58 -35.74
N TYR A 177 2.42 18.45 -34.81
CA TYR A 177 1.54 18.83 -33.72
C TYR A 177 0.36 19.66 -34.25
N THR A 178 -0.87 19.24 -33.94
CA THR A 178 -2.07 19.94 -34.40
C THR A 178 -2.26 21.20 -33.55
N ILE A 179 -2.14 22.36 -34.18
CA ILE A 179 -2.22 23.65 -33.49
C ILE A 179 -3.69 24.07 -33.39
N PRO A 180 -4.20 24.43 -32.21
CA PRO A 180 -5.54 25.00 -32.07
C PRO A 180 -5.73 26.28 -32.91
N ASP A 181 -6.83 26.36 -33.67
CA ASP A 181 -7.14 27.47 -34.60
C ASP A 181 -7.11 28.87 -33.95
N LYS A 182 -7.34 28.94 -32.63
CA LYS A 182 -7.46 30.18 -31.87
C LYS A 182 -6.14 30.82 -31.45
N LEU A 183 -4.99 30.17 -31.61
CA LEU A 183 -3.71 30.69 -31.08
C LEU A 183 -3.04 31.77 -31.96
N ASN A 184 -3.65 32.20 -33.06
CA ASN A 184 -3.01 33.07 -34.07
C ASN A 184 -1.59 32.58 -34.46
N ILE A 185 -1.41 31.28 -34.62
CA ILE A 185 -0.12 30.66 -34.97
C ILE A 185 -0.07 30.29 -36.45
N CYS A 186 1.09 30.49 -37.07
CA CYS A 186 1.37 30.03 -38.43
C CYS A 186 2.23 28.76 -38.38
N SER A 187 1.71 27.63 -38.86
CA SER A 187 2.48 26.38 -38.95
C SER A 187 3.12 26.26 -40.33
N LEU A 188 4.44 26.10 -40.37
CA LEU A 188 5.25 25.96 -41.57
C LEU A 188 6.06 24.66 -41.50
N PRO A 189 5.44 23.49 -41.79
CA PRO A 189 6.07 22.19 -41.58
C PRO A 189 7.14 21.85 -42.63
N THR A 190 7.14 22.51 -43.79
CA THR A 190 8.11 22.24 -44.87
C THR A 190 8.78 23.50 -45.39
N MET A 191 9.95 23.33 -46.04
CA MET A 191 10.65 24.42 -46.72
C MET A 191 9.76 25.14 -47.75
N ARG A 192 8.88 24.43 -48.46
CA ARG A 192 7.93 25.03 -49.40
C ARG A 192 6.90 25.92 -48.70
N ASP A 193 6.44 25.53 -47.52
CA ASP A 193 5.54 26.37 -46.72
C ASP A 193 6.27 27.66 -46.31
N TRP A 194 7.52 27.55 -45.87
CA TRP A 194 8.38 28.71 -45.60
C TRP A 194 8.62 29.60 -46.82
N LEU A 195 8.86 29.04 -48.01
CA LEU A 195 9.06 29.83 -49.22
C LEU A 195 7.77 30.45 -49.77
N SER A 196 6.59 30.01 -49.30
CA SER A 196 5.32 30.48 -49.85
C SER A 196 4.49 31.33 -48.88
N PHE A 197 4.76 31.31 -47.57
CA PHE A 197 3.86 31.93 -46.57
C PHE A 197 3.62 33.43 -46.82
N TRP A 198 4.66 34.18 -47.19
CA TRP A 198 4.57 35.62 -47.43
C TRP A 198 3.72 35.99 -48.67
N LYS A 199 3.49 35.03 -49.59
CA LYS A 199 2.70 35.26 -50.83
C LYS A 199 1.21 35.45 -50.55
N LYS A 200 0.69 34.85 -49.46
CA LYS A 200 -0.74 34.76 -49.18
C LYS A 200 -1.14 35.33 -47.83
N GLN A 201 -0.26 35.35 -46.84
CA GLN A 201 -0.59 35.77 -45.48
C GLN A 201 0.47 36.73 -44.91
N ALA A 202 0.04 37.70 -44.10
CA ALA A 202 0.94 38.52 -43.29
C ALA A 202 1.57 37.67 -42.16
N PRO A 203 2.68 38.11 -41.56
CA PRO A 203 3.23 37.45 -40.39
C PRO A 203 2.18 37.36 -39.28
N LYS A 204 2.07 36.19 -38.66
CA LYS A 204 1.27 36.00 -37.45
C LYS A 204 2.15 36.22 -36.22
N ASP A 205 1.56 36.46 -35.06
CA ASP A 205 2.30 36.76 -33.82
C ASP A 205 3.34 35.68 -33.47
N LYS A 206 3.02 34.42 -33.79
CA LYS A 206 3.92 33.26 -33.60
C LYS A 206 3.96 32.37 -34.85
N ILE A 207 5.16 31.93 -35.22
CA ILE A 207 5.40 30.96 -36.30
C ILE A 207 6.00 29.69 -35.71
N LEU A 208 5.44 28.53 -36.03
CA LEU A 208 6.05 27.22 -35.78
C LEU A 208 6.71 26.73 -37.08
N CYS A 209 8.04 26.72 -37.11
CA CYS A 209 8.80 26.26 -38.27
C CYS A 209 9.33 24.84 -38.05
N GLY A 210 8.84 23.92 -38.87
CA GLY A 210 9.24 22.51 -38.88
C GLY A 210 10.08 22.09 -40.08
N ALA A 211 10.44 23.04 -40.94
CA ALA A 211 11.17 22.77 -42.17
C ALA A 211 12.56 22.17 -41.87
N SER A 212 12.85 20.99 -42.42
CA SER A 212 14.09 20.27 -42.14
C SER A 212 15.36 21.07 -42.49
N PRO A 213 15.43 21.81 -43.61
CA PRO A 213 16.59 22.65 -43.90
C PRO A 213 16.81 23.78 -42.89
N ILE A 214 15.73 24.37 -42.37
CA ILE A 214 15.79 25.48 -41.41
C ILE A 214 16.21 24.95 -40.03
N LEU A 215 15.65 23.81 -39.59
CA LEU A 215 16.05 23.14 -38.34
C LEU A 215 17.58 22.96 -38.23
N ASN A 216 18.25 22.70 -39.35
CA ASN A 216 19.70 22.48 -39.42
C ASN A 216 20.52 23.77 -39.63
N ARG A 217 19.90 24.88 -40.04
CA ARG A 217 20.62 26.10 -40.48
C ARG A 217 20.17 27.39 -39.80
N TRP A 218 19.12 27.36 -38.97
CA TRP A 218 18.62 28.53 -38.25
C TRP A 218 19.66 29.24 -37.37
N PRO A 219 20.69 28.59 -36.79
CA PRO A 219 21.73 29.31 -36.03
C PRO A 219 22.55 30.29 -36.89
N ASN A 220 22.51 30.13 -38.22
CA ASN A 220 23.15 31.07 -39.15
C ASN A 220 22.31 32.34 -39.37
N ALA A 221 21.06 32.38 -38.90
CA ALA A 221 20.23 33.57 -38.97
C ALA A 221 20.82 34.64 -38.04
N LYS A 222 21.47 35.65 -38.64
CA LYS A 222 21.87 36.88 -37.94
C LYS A 222 20.63 37.69 -37.53
N PRO A 223 20.75 38.65 -36.59
CA PRO A 223 19.63 39.49 -36.16
C PRO A 223 18.90 40.11 -37.36
N ASP A 224 17.63 39.77 -37.48
CA ASP A 224 16.74 40.18 -38.55
C ASP A 224 15.86 41.33 -38.09
N SER A 225 15.47 42.23 -39.00
CA SER A 225 14.51 43.30 -38.65
C SER A 225 13.05 42.83 -38.61
N ILE A 226 12.76 41.57 -39.00
CA ILE A 226 11.41 41.02 -39.07
C ILE A 226 11.25 39.76 -38.21
N PHE A 227 12.24 38.86 -38.14
CA PHE A 227 12.13 37.60 -37.38
C PHE A 227 13.09 37.49 -36.19
N THR A 228 12.57 36.96 -35.10
CA THR A 228 13.38 36.48 -33.96
C THR A 228 13.22 34.96 -33.88
N PHE A 229 14.33 34.22 -33.78
CA PHE A 229 14.30 32.76 -33.75
C PHE A 229 14.51 32.21 -32.33
N GLN A 230 13.72 31.21 -31.96
CA GLN A 230 13.86 30.46 -30.71
C GLN A 230 13.79 28.96 -30.99
N SER A 231 14.72 28.19 -30.42
CA SER A 231 14.71 26.73 -30.55
C SER A 231 13.77 26.10 -29.54
N VAL A 232 12.97 25.11 -29.98
CA VAL A 232 12.14 24.27 -29.12
C VAL A 232 12.40 22.81 -29.48
N ASP A 233 13.33 22.20 -28.76
CA ASP A 233 13.99 20.93 -29.06
C ASP A 233 13.40 19.72 -28.33
N ASN A 234 12.66 19.95 -27.24
CA ASN A 234 12.07 18.92 -26.40
C ASN A 234 10.63 19.25 -26.00
N SER A 235 9.89 18.25 -25.51
CA SER A 235 8.46 18.39 -25.22
C SER A 235 8.18 19.30 -24.03
N HIS A 236 9.07 19.36 -23.03
CA HIS A 236 8.96 20.32 -21.94
C HIS A 236 8.94 21.76 -22.46
N LYS A 237 9.99 22.18 -23.18
CA LYS A 237 10.06 23.54 -23.77
C LYS A 237 8.91 23.80 -24.72
N PHE A 238 8.42 22.78 -25.43
CA PHE A 238 7.26 22.95 -26.30
C PHE A 238 5.98 23.24 -25.51
N ILE A 239 5.78 22.57 -24.37
CA ILE A 239 4.66 22.83 -23.47
C ILE A 239 4.81 24.21 -22.80
N THR A 240 5.98 24.52 -22.24
CA THR A 240 6.19 25.73 -21.42
C THR A 240 6.43 26.98 -22.24
N ASP A 241 7.27 26.94 -23.26
CA ASP A 241 7.76 28.14 -23.95
C ASP A 241 6.91 28.44 -25.20
N PHE A 242 6.39 27.40 -25.88
CA PHE A 242 5.61 27.55 -27.10
C PHE A 242 4.10 27.56 -26.84
N LEU A 243 3.59 26.54 -26.14
CA LEU A 243 2.17 26.48 -25.74
C LEU A 243 1.84 27.36 -24.54
N GLU A 244 2.85 27.85 -23.81
CA GLU A 244 2.69 28.71 -22.62
C GLU A 244 1.84 28.06 -21.51
N ILE A 245 1.92 26.73 -21.40
CA ILE A 245 1.26 25.96 -20.34
C ILE A 245 2.22 25.81 -19.17
N SER A 246 1.84 26.37 -18.02
CA SER A 246 2.55 26.18 -16.76
C SER A 246 2.10 24.88 -16.10
N LEU A 247 3.04 23.98 -15.83
CA LEU A 247 2.81 22.72 -15.11
C LEU A 247 3.58 22.74 -13.78
N PRO A 248 3.01 22.21 -12.69
CA PRO A 248 3.66 22.19 -11.38
C PRO A 248 4.67 21.02 -11.28
N ILE A 249 5.47 20.82 -12.32
CA ILE A 249 6.41 19.71 -12.42
C ILE A 249 7.78 20.27 -12.76
N GLU A 250 8.76 19.96 -11.92
CA GLU A 250 10.15 20.31 -12.17
C GLU A 250 10.69 19.51 -13.37
N TYR A 251 11.41 20.16 -14.26
CA TYR A 251 12.01 19.50 -15.42
C TYR A 251 13.21 18.65 -15.03
N LYS A 252 13.16 17.36 -15.38
CA LYS A 252 14.30 16.45 -15.33
C LYS A 252 14.47 15.78 -16.70
N GLU A 253 15.69 15.79 -17.22
CA GLU A 253 15.98 15.22 -18.55
C GLU A 253 15.69 13.71 -18.61
N SER A 254 15.90 12.99 -17.50
CA SER A 254 15.57 11.56 -17.37
C SER A 254 14.07 11.25 -17.49
N GLU A 255 13.20 12.25 -17.32
CA GLU A 255 11.74 12.12 -17.36
C GLU A 255 11.15 12.57 -18.72
N LEU A 256 12.00 12.81 -19.73
CA LEU A 256 11.57 13.35 -21.03
C LEU A 256 10.49 12.49 -21.70
N GLU A 257 10.50 11.16 -21.49
CA GLU A 257 9.47 10.25 -22.01
C GLU A 257 8.06 10.58 -21.46
N TYR A 258 7.96 11.05 -20.22
CA TYR A 258 6.70 11.46 -19.60
C TYR A 258 6.23 12.82 -20.13
N TRP A 259 7.16 13.74 -20.40
CA TRP A 259 6.88 14.99 -21.07
C TRP A 259 6.39 14.78 -22.51
N ASP A 260 6.94 13.82 -23.24
CA ASP A 260 6.47 13.43 -24.58
C ASP A 260 5.02 12.89 -24.52
N ALA A 261 4.71 12.02 -23.55
CA ALA A 261 3.36 11.51 -23.34
C ALA A 261 2.38 12.63 -22.93
N MET A 262 2.83 13.58 -22.10
CA MET A 262 2.05 14.74 -21.70
C MET A 262 1.69 15.62 -22.91
N LEU A 263 2.66 15.91 -23.77
CA LEU A 263 2.44 16.71 -24.98
C LEU A 263 1.41 16.06 -25.91
N GLN A 264 1.48 14.74 -26.09
CA GLN A 264 0.51 14.00 -26.91
C GLN A 264 -0.92 14.11 -26.36
N ASN A 265 -1.09 14.07 -25.03
CA ASN A 265 -2.41 14.16 -24.41
C ASN A 265 -2.97 15.59 -24.40
N ILE A 266 -2.13 16.61 -24.20
CA ILE A 266 -2.52 18.02 -24.39
C ILE A 266 -3.05 18.23 -25.82
N GLY A 267 -2.39 17.64 -26.82
CA GLY A 267 -2.82 17.73 -28.22
C GLY A 267 -4.24 17.20 -28.48
N LYS A 268 -4.73 16.23 -27.70
CA LYS A 268 -6.08 15.65 -27.84
C LYS A 268 -7.18 16.56 -27.26
N LYS A 269 -6.90 17.29 -26.18
CA LYS A 269 -7.91 18.10 -25.43
C LYS A 269 -7.98 19.58 -25.85
N ALA A 270 -7.24 19.96 -26.90
CA ALA A 270 -6.98 21.35 -27.30
C ALA A 270 -6.26 22.16 -26.21
N ALA A 271 -5.03 22.61 -26.51
CA ALA A 271 -4.11 23.21 -25.54
C ALA A 271 -4.69 24.37 -24.69
N GLN A 272 -5.60 25.19 -25.23
CA GLN A 272 -6.20 26.33 -24.51
C GLN A 272 -7.16 25.94 -23.39
N LEU A 273 -7.71 24.72 -23.43
CA LEU A 273 -8.62 24.20 -22.41
C LEU A 273 -7.91 23.28 -21.43
N PHE A 274 -6.59 23.16 -21.55
CA PHE A 274 -5.82 22.26 -20.71
C PHE A 274 -5.72 22.81 -19.29
N ASP A 275 -6.27 22.08 -18.34
CA ASP A 275 -6.11 22.29 -16.91
C ASP A 275 -5.49 21.03 -16.30
N PHE A 276 -4.37 21.19 -15.59
CA PHE A 276 -3.60 20.06 -15.09
C PHE A 276 -4.36 19.23 -14.03
N PRO A 277 -4.96 19.83 -12.98
CA PRO A 277 -5.80 19.11 -12.03
C PRO A 277 -6.92 18.31 -12.70
N SER A 278 -7.73 18.98 -13.54
CA SER A 278 -8.86 18.36 -14.22
C SER A 278 -8.40 17.22 -15.14
N TYR A 279 -7.24 17.37 -15.79
CA TYR A 279 -6.67 16.32 -16.62
C TYR A 279 -6.33 15.05 -15.83
N VAL A 280 -5.65 15.20 -14.68
CA VAL A 280 -5.28 14.05 -13.83
C VAL A 280 -6.53 13.40 -13.24
N GLU A 281 -7.50 14.19 -12.77
CA GLU A 281 -8.78 13.71 -12.23
C GLU A 281 -9.59 12.93 -13.28
N ASP A 282 -9.71 13.47 -14.49
CA ASP A 282 -10.36 12.79 -15.62
C ASP A 282 -9.64 11.48 -15.98
N LEU A 283 -8.30 11.48 -15.99
CA LEU A 283 -7.49 10.31 -16.36
C LEU A 283 -7.77 9.12 -15.43
N PHE A 284 -7.94 9.38 -14.13
CA PHE A 284 -8.29 8.37 -13.14
C PHE A 284 -9.80 8.18 -12.94
N ASN A 285 -10.64 8.84 -13.75
CA ASN A 285 -12.10 8.83 -13.65
C ASN A 285 -12.59 9.19 -12.23
N ARG A 286 -12.02 10.25 -11.66
CA ARG A 286 -12.36 10.79 -10.33
C ARG A 286 -12.79 12.25 -10.46
N LYS A 287 -13.73 12.67 -9.61
CA LYS A 287 -14.07 14.11 -9.49
C LYS A 287 -13.06 14.89 -8.66
N THR A 288 -12.41 14.21 -7.73
CA THR A 288 -11.37 14.74 -6.85
C THR A 288 -10.54 13.55 -6.40
N ILE A 289 -9.23 13.72 -6.32
CA ILE A 289 -8.30 12.72 -5.79
C ILE A 289 -7.84 13.20 -4.40
N THR A 290 -8.08 12.41 -3.36
CA THR A 290 -7.60 12.69 -1.99
C THR A 290 -6.20 12.14 -1.76
N ALA A 291 -5.53 12.53 -0.67
CA ALA A 291 -4.24 11.95 -0.28
C ALA A 291 -4.27 10.42 -0.15
N ASN A 292 -5.37 9.84 0.37
CA ASN A 292 -5.54 8.39 0.44
C ASN A 292 -5.75 7.75 -0.94
N ASP A 293 -6.45 8.44 -1.85
CA ASP A 293 -6.63 7.96 -3.24
C ASP A 293 -5.29 7.84 -3.97
N ILE A 294 -4.28 8.68 -3.64
CA ILE A 294 -2.94 8.58 -4.24
C ILE A 294 -2.37 7.18 -4.04
N LEU A 295 -2.42 6.63 -2.82
CA LEU A 295 -1.88 5.29 -2.53
C LEU A 295 -2.65 4.20 -3.29
N LEU A 296 -3.99 4.28 -3.29
CA LEU A 296 -4.86 3.32 -3.97
C LEU A 296 -4.65 3.33 -5.49
N LEU A 297 -4.57 4.51 -6.10
CA LEU A 297 -4.38 4.67 -7.53
C LEU A 297 -2.95 4.30 -7.95
N TRP A 298 -1.96 4.59 -7.12
CA TRP A 298 -0.57 4.21 -7.36
C TRP A 298 -0.35 2.70 -7.35
N ALA A 299 -1.00 2.00 -6.41
CA ALA A 299 -0.89 0.57 -6.17
C ALA A 299 -1.47 -0.31 -7.28
N LYS A 300 -2.39 0.21 -8.10
CA LYS A 300 -3.05 -0.56 -9.16
C LYS A 300 -2.03 -1.09 -10.17
N ASN A 301 -2.20 -2.35 -10.55
CA ASN A 301 -1.34 -3.04 -11.50
C ASN A 301 -1.42 -2.41 -12.91
N GLU A 302 -2.59 -1.90 -13.27
CA GLU A 302 -2.82 -1.22 -14.55
C GLU A 302 -2.24 0.20 -14.61
N THR A 303 -1.90 0.81 -13.46
CA THR A 303 -1.37 2.16 -13.43
C THR A 303 0.03 2.19 -14.06
N LEU A 304 0.19 3.02 -15.09
CA LEU A 304 1.43 3.15 -15.85
C LEU A 304 2.42 4.09 -15.16
N ALA A 305 3.70 4.02 -15.55
CA ALA A 305 4.75 4.88 -15.00
C ALA A 305 4.45 6.38 -15.20
N TYR A 306 3.93 6.75 -16.38
CA TYR A 306 3.46 8.11 -16.66
C TYR A 306 2.35 8.55 -15.70
N GLU A 307 1.42 7.65 -15.35
CA GLU A 307 0.29 7.96 -14.47
C GLU A 307 0.74 8.13 -13.02
N ARG A 308 1.72 7.34 -12.55
CA ARG A 308 2.35 7.53 -11.22
C ARG A 308 3.15 8.83 -11.16
N TRP A 309 3.85 9.19 -12.23
CA TRP A 309 4.53 10.49 -12.35
C TRP A 309 3.54 11.66 -12.23
N LEU A 310 2.37 11.57 -12.88
CA LEU A 310 1.28 12.54 -12.71
C LEU A 310 0.70 12.56 -11.30
N LEU A 311 0.49 11.39 -10.67
CA LEU A 311 -0.02 11.31 -9.28
C LEU A 311 0.93 11.99 -8.30
N LYS A 312 2.26 11.78 -8.43
CA LYS A 312 3.28 12.49 -7.63
C LYS A 312 3.13 14.00 -7.78
N ALA A 313 3.12 14.50 -9.02
CA ALA A 313 3.00 15.92 -9.31
C ALA A 313 1.70 16.52 -8.76
N TYR A 314 0.57 15.85 -9.00
CA TYR A 314 -0.73 16.28 -8.51
C TYR A 314 -0.78 16.33 -6.98
N ALA A 315 -0.26 15.29 -6.31
CA ALA A 315 -0.22 15.23 -4.85
C ALA A 315 0.59 16.39 -4.26
N LEU A 316 1.82 16.61 -4.74
CA LEU A 316 2.69 17.67 -4.22
C LEU A 316 2.13 19.07 -4.48
N ALA A 317 1.48 19.29 -5.63
CA ALA A 317 1.01 20.61 -6.03
C ALA A 317 -0.37 20.99 -5.46
N TYR A 318 -1.27 20.01 -5.27
CA TYR A 318 -2.68 20.29 -4.95
C TYR A 318 -3.19 19.58 -3.71
N LYS A 319 -2.38 18.73 -3.06
CA LYS A 319 -2.76 17.98 -1.86
C LYS A 319 -1.87 18.27 -0.65
N GLY A 320 -1.07 19.35 -0.70
CA GLY A 320 -0.14 19.72 0.38
C GLY A 320 -0.79 19.80 1.77
N ASP A 321 -2.02 20.33 1.87
CA ASP A 321 -2.74 20.42 3.14
C ASP A 321 -3.26 19.07 3.68
N GLU A 322 -3.41 18.06 2.80
CA GLU A 322 -3.83 16.70 3.16
C GLU A 322 -2.63 15.77 3.42
N LEU A 323 -1.46 16.07 2.82
CA LEU A 323 -0.26 15.25 2.95
C LEU A 323 0.48 15.58 4.26
N SER A 324 0.88 14.53 4.98
CA SER A 324 1.85 14.71 6.06
C SER A 324 3.23 15.10 5.50
N GLY A 325 4.02 15.83 6.28
CA GLY A 325 5.41 16.16 5.92
C GLY A 325 6.22 14.92 5.53
N TYR A 326 6.04 13.81 6.25
CA TYR A 326 6.66 12.52 5.93
C TYR A 326 6.33 12.02 4.52
N MET A 327 5.05 12.08 4.12
CA MET A 327 4.62 11.64 2.79
C MET A 327 5.14 12.57 1.70
N CYS A 328 5.16 13.89 1.96
CA CYS A 328 5.75 14.86 1.04
C CYS A 328 7.23 14.58 0.78
N ASP A 329 8.02 14.34 1.84
CA ASP A 329 9.45 14.04 1.73
C ASP A 329 9.68 12.79 0.87
N VAL A 330 8.94 11.72 1.13
CA VAL A 330 9.02 10.47 0.35
C VAL A 330 8.62 10.69 -1.11
N LEU A 331 7.55 11.46 -1.37
CA LEU A 331 7.13 11.78 -2.74
C LEU A 331 8.14 12.68 -3.47
N HIS A 332 8.86 13.56 -2.78
CA HIS A 332 9.93 14.33 -3.40
C HIS A 332 11.09 13.44 -3.86
N GLU A 333 11.48 12.48 -3.04
CA GLU A 333 12.62 11.57 -3.26
C GLU A 333 12.34 10.48 -4.31
N ILE A 334 11.08 10.08 -4.52
CA ILE A 334 10.76 9.01 -5.47
C ILE A 334 11.06 9.40 -6.93
N ASP A 335 11.79 8.54 -7.64
CA ASP A 335 12.21 8.73 -9.03
C ASP A 335 11.90 7.53 -9.94
N ASP A 336 11.68 6.35 -9.36
CA ASP A 336 11.17 5.18 -10.08
C ASP A 336 9.64 5.06 -10.02
N PHE A 337 9.02 5.18 -11.19
CA PHE A 337 7.57 5.08 -11.40
C PHE A 337 7.15 3.76 -12.05
N LYS A 338 8.10 2.90 -12.44
CA LYS A 338 7.81 1.66 -13.15
C LYS A 338 7.33 0.56 -12.21
N ILE A 339 7.82 0.57 -10.98
CA ILE A 339 7.51 -0.43 -9.94
C ILE A 339 6.55 0.19 -8.93
N ALA A 340 5.35 -0.38 -8.78
CA ALA A 340 4.34 0.12 -7.83
C ALA A 340 4.86 0.08 -6.38
N ASN A 341 5.61 -0.98 -6.04
CA ASN A 341 6.12 -1.25 -4.70
C ASN A 341 7.05 -0.14 -4.18
N THR A 342 7.76 0.58 -5.04
CA THR A 342 8.77 1.58 -4.66
C THR A 342 8.22 2.62 -3.67
N LEU A 343 6.99 3.10 -3.88
CA LEU A 343 6.37 4.06 -2.96
C LEU A 343 6.11 3.44 -1.58
N PHE A 344 5.61 2.21 -1.53
CA PHE A 344 5.28 1.52 -0.28
C PHE A 344 6.54 1.13 0.50
N VAL A 345 7.58 0.69 -0.20
CA VAL A 345 8.90 0.43 0.39
C VAL A 345 9.47 1.73 0.97
N ASN A 346 9.49 2.83 0.21
CA ASN A 346 10.01 4.11 0.69
C ASN A 346 9.22 4.67 1.89
N LEU A 347 7.88 4.60 1.86
CA LEU A 347 7.03 4.98 3.00
C LEU A 347 7.29 4.09 4.23
N THR A 348 7.74 2.86 4.03
CA THR A 348 8.07 1.95 5.12
C THR A 348 9.47 2.21 5.67
N GLU A 349 10.46 2.43 4.81
CA GLU A 349 11.88 2.41 5.20
C GLU A 349 12.49 3.79 5.44
N ARG A 350 11.92 4.86 4.86
CA ARG A 350 12.53 6.20 4.90
C ARG A 350 12.80 6.72 6.32
N ILE A 351 11.99 6.27 7.29
CA ILE A 351 12.12 6.62 8.72
C ILE A 351 13.47 6.15 9.31
N PHE A 352 14.06 5.07 8.78
CA PHE A 352 15.31 4.52 9.29
C PHE A 352 16.54 5.33 8.84
N TYR A 353 16.43 6.09 7.76
CA TYR A 353 17.49 6.99 7.26
C TYR A 353 17.45 8.38 7.91
N MET A 354 16.44 8.67 8.74
CA MET A 354 16.29 9.95 9.43
C MET A 354 17.13 10.02 10.70
N THR A 355 17.51 11.24 11.08
CA THR A 355 18.03 11.55 12.41
C THR A 355 16.99 11.27 13.49
N ASN A 356 17.41 11.12 14.75
CA ASN A 356 16.47 10.86 15.86
C ASN A 356 15.41 11.97 16.01
N ALA A 357 15.77 13.24 15.78
CA ALA A 357 14.84 14.35 15.87
C ALA A 357 13.75 14.29 14.78
N GLU A 358 14.13 13.99 13.54
CA GLU A 358 13.21 13.80 12.42
C GLU A 358 12.31 12.59 12.62
N ARG A 359 12.83 11.48 13.16
CA ARG A 359 12.00 10.30 13.48
C ARG A 359 10.89 10.63 14.46
N LEU A 360 11.21 11.35 15.53
CA LEU A 360 10.24 11.73 16.58
C LEU A 360 9.04 12.50 16.01
N GLN A 361 9.26 13.29 14.96
CA GLN A 361 8.22 14.07 14.28
C GLN A 361 7.39 13.23 13.30
N ASN A 362 7.92 12.10 12.81
CA ASN A 362 7.34 11.35 11.69
C ASN A 362 6.79 9.97 12.06
N PHE A 363 7.00 9.47 13.28
CA PHE A 363 6.47 8.17 13.73
C PHE A 363 4.96 8.04 13.51
N ASP A 364 4.19 9.05 13.98
CA ASP A 364 2.73 8.97 13.99
C ASP A 364 2.18 9.12 12.56
N SER A 365 2.78 10.01 11.76
CA SER A 365 2.46 10.17 10.34
C SER A 365 2.69 8.88 9.56
N ARG A 366 3.86 8.25 9.71
CA ARG A 366 4.18 6.96 9.07
C ARG A 366 3.20 5.88 9.48
N LYS A 367 2.95 5.74 10.79
CA LYS A 367 2.00 4.76 11.31
C LYS A 367 0.60 4.98 10.74
N TYR A 368 0.12 6.22 10.70
CA TYR A 368 -1.18 6.56 10.14
C TYR A 368 -1.30 6.23 8.64
N ILE A 369 -0.29 6.57 7.83
CA ILE A 369 -0.26 6.25 6.40
C ILE A 369 -0.31 4.73 6.18
N MET A 370 0.47 3.97 6.94
CA MET A 370 0.51 2.52 6.79
C MET A 370 -0.78 1.85 7.26
N GLN A 371 -1.38 2.36 8.34
CA GLN A 371 -2.66 1.87 8.87
C GLN A 371 -3.86 2.24 8.01
N SER A 372 -3.83 3.36 7.27
CA SER A 372 -4.94 3.73 6.39
C SER A 372 -5.06 2.79 5.18
N GLN A 373 -4.01 2.05 4.83
CA GLN A 373 -3.96 1.12 3.69
C GLN A 373 -3.24 -0.20 4.05
N CYS A 374 -3.59 -0.82 5.18
CA CYS A 374 -2.86 -1.98 5.73
C CYS A 374 -2.60 -3.12 4.72
N GLU A 375 -3.62 -3.51 3.96
CA GLU A 375 -3.51 -4.60 2.97
C GLU A 375 -2.55 -4.28 1.83
N LEU A 376 -2.50 -3.00 1.40
CA LEU A 376 -1.56 -2.59 0.37
C LEU A 376 -0.13 -2.68 0.88
N PHE A 377 0.16 -2.25 2.11
CA PHE A 377 1.49 -2.37 2.68
C PHE A 377 1.91 -3.83 2.90
N ARG A 378 1.00 -4.68 3.38
CA ARG A 378 1.27 -6.13 3.55
C ARG A 378 1.57 -6.82 2.23
N THR A 379 0.91 -6.39 1.15
CA THR A 379 1.04 -7.02 -0.18
C THR A 379 2.21 -6.45 -1.00
N LEU A 380 2.41 -5.13 -0.98
CA LEU A 380 3.34 -4.43 -1.88
C LEU A 380 4.71 -4.19 -1.26
N VAL A 381 4.90 -4.34 0.05
CA VAL A 381 6.23 -4.34 0.66
C VAL A 381 6.77 -5.77 0.62
N PRO A 382 7.79 -6.08 -0.20
CA PRO A 382 8.29 -7.44 -0.34
C PRO A 382 8.87 -7.99 0.97
N GLU A 383 8.87 -9.32 1.13
CA GLU A 383 9.32 -9.99 2.36
C GLU A 383 10.76 -9.62 2.76
N GLU A 384 11.65 -9.43 1.79
CA GLU A 384 13.04 -9.00 2.05
C GLU A 384 13.12 -7.63 2.74
N HIS A 385 12.24 -6.70 2.36
CA HIS A 385 12.13 -5.38 2.97
C HIS A 385 11.47 -5.45 4.35
N GLN A 386 10.44 -6.31 4.53
CA GLN A 386 9.85 -6.56 5.84
C GLN A 386 10.89 -7.14 6.82
N LEU A 387 11.71 -8.09 6.36
CA LEU A 387 12.80 -8.67 7.15
C LEU A 387 13.89 -7.63 7.46
N TRP A 388 14.23 -6.77 6.50
CA TRP A 388 15.16 -5.67 6.70
C TRP A 388 14.67 -4.73 7.81
N VAL A 389 13.39 -4.31 7.76
CA VAL A 389 12.75 -3.48 8.79
C VAL A 389 12.78 -4.18 10.15
N LYS A 390 12.40 -5.46 10.22
CA LYS A 390 12.46 -6.27 11.45
C LYS A 390 13.86 -6.21 12.07
N ASN A 391 14.90 -6.46 11.28
CA ASN A 391 16.28 -6.49 11.77
C ASN A 391 16.72 -5.12 12.29
N HIS A 392 16.38 -4.02 11.59
CA HIS A 392 16.70 -2.67 12.04
C HIS A 392 15.98 -2.30 13.34
N ILE A 393 14.73 -2.75 13.53
CA ILE A 393 14.01 -2.56 14.79
C ILE A 393 14.70 -3.33 15.93
N ILE A 394 15.15 -4.58 15.68
CA ILE A 394 15.90 -5.37 16.66
C ILE A 394 17.21 -4.66 17.04
N GLU A 395 17.98 -4.20 16.06
CA GLU A 395 19.25 -3.48 16.29
C GLU A 395 19.04 -2.19 17.10
N ILE A 396 17.95 -1.47 16.86
CA ILE A 396 17.60 -0.28 17.64
C ILE A 396 17.20 -0.70 19.06
N ALA A 397 16.38 -1.72 19.23
CA ALA A 397 15.94 -2.20 20.55
C ALA A 397 17.10 -2.69 21.44
N GLN A 398 18.19 -3.18 20.85
CA GLN A 398 19.37 -3.68 21.57
C GLN A 398 20.32 -2.58 22.06
N LYS A 399 20.12 -1.32 21.65
CA LYS A 399 20.91 -0.18 22.14
C LYS A 399 20.33 0.33 23.46
N ASP A 400 21.19 0.86 24.34
CA ASP A 400 20.77 1.41 25.63
C ASP A 400 19.64 2.45 25.46
N ASP A 401 18.60 2.32 26.27
CA ASP A 401 17.41 3.21 26.35
C ASP A 401 16.63 3.40 25.01
N SER A 402 16.81 2.47 24.05
CA SER A 402 16.27 2.61 22.69
C SER A 402 15.02 1.77 22.40
N LEU A 403 14.54 0.98 23.37
CA LEU A 403 13.31 0.19 23.24
C LEU A 403 12.07 1.06 23.01
N SER A 404 12.02 2.25 23.61
CA SER A 404 10.94 3.23 23.40
C SER A 404 10.80 3.64 21.93
N GLN A 405 11.93 3.85 21.24
CA GLN A 405 11.96 4.15 19.82
C GLN A 405 11.61 2.93 18.97
N ALA A 406 12.15 1.75 19.31
CA ALA A 406 11.83 0.50 18.62
C ALA A 406 10.31 0.20 18.63
N LYS A 407 9.63 0.43 19.76
CA LYS A 407 8.17 0.33 19.86
C LYS A 407 7.45 1.27 18.88
N ARG A 408 7.89 2.53 18.78
CA ARG A 408 7.28 3.53 17.88
C ARG A 408 7.55 3.29 16.39
N LEU A 409 8.59 2.52 16.06
CA LEU A 409 8.85 2.07 14.68
C LEU A 409 7.88 0.97 14.24
N CYS A 410 7.27 0.26 15.19
CA CYS A 410 6.25 -0.73 14.90
C CYS A 410 4.91 -0.06 14.58
N THR A 411 4.25 -0.54 13.52
CA THR A 411 3.02 0.01 12.96
C THR A 411 1.80 -0.88 13.13
N SER A 412 2.01 -2.12 13.60
CA SER A 412 0.99 -3.18 13.72
C SER A 412 0.45 -3.65 12.37
N ILE A 413 1.28 -3.57 11.33
CA ILE A 413 0.95 -3.94 9.95
C ILE A 413 1.59 -5.25 9.54
N PHE A 414 2.82 -5.53 9.99
CA PHE A 414 3.56 -6.71 9.56
C PHE A 414 3.54 -7.80 10.63
N ASP A 415 3.45 -9.07 10.21
CA ASP A 415 3.31 -10.19 11.15
C ASP A 415 4.55 -10.38 12.03
N PHE A 416 5.73 -9.99 11.55
CA PHE A 416 6.94 -10.05 12.36
C PHE A 416 6.86 -9.18 13.62
N GLU A 417 6.03 -8.13 13.64
CA GLU A 417 5.92 -7.23 14.79
C GLU A 417 5.35 -7.98 16.01
N LYS A 418 4.40 -8.90 15.79
CA LYS A 418 3.87 -9.79 16.85
C LYS A 418 4.97 -10.66 17.47
N ILE A 419 5.89 -11.15 16.64
CA ILE A 419 7.07 -11.92 17.09
C ILE A 419 7.99 -11.03 17.94
N LEU A 420 8.20 -9.76 17.55
CA LEU A 420 8.99 -8.80 18.35
C LEU A 420 8.33 -8.51 19.69
N PHE A 421 7.02 -8.25 19.73
CA PHE A 421 6.29 -7.98 20.97
C PHE A 421 6.34 -9.16 21.94
N LEU A 422 6.13 -10.38 21.46
CA LEU A 422 6.28 -11.60 22.26
C LEU A 422 7.72 -11.74 22.78
N GLY A 423 8.71 -11.52 21.92
CA GLY A 423 10.12 -11.54 22.33
C GLY A 423 10.46 -10.51 23.42
N TRP A 424 9.96 -9.28 23.29
CA TRP A 424 10.16 -8.23 24.29
C TRP A 424 9.44 -8.52 25.60
N TYR A 425 8.22 -9.06 25.56
CA TYR A 425 7.51 -9.49 26.76
C TYR A 425 8.28 -10.55 27.56
N VAL A 426 8.98 -11.45 26.86
CA VAL A 426 9.79 -12.49 27.50
C VAL A 426 11.14 -11.98 28.02
N LEU A 427 11.79 -11.06 27.29
CA LEU A 427 13.20 -10.72 27.52
C LEU A 427 13.42 -9.40 28.28
N MET A 428 12.44 -8.49 28.30
CA MET A 428 12.58 -7.16 28.90
C MET A 428 11.98 -7.12 30.31
N ALA A 429 12.40 -6.15 31.12
CA ALA A 429 11.80 -5.96 32.43
C ALA A 429 10.33 -5.51 32.31
N GLU A 430 9.51 -5.84 33.31
CA GLU A 430 8.07 -5.51 33.34
C GLU A 430 7.79 -4.02 33.11
N LYS A 431 8.65 -3.14 33.65
CA LYS A 431 8.53 -1.68 33.46
C LYS A 431 8.75 -1.24 31.99
N ASP A 432 9.50 -2.02 31.22
CA ASP A 432 9.94 -1.67 29.87
C ASP A 432 9.00 -2.27 28.80
N PHE A 433 8.57 -3.53 29.01
CA PHE A 433 7.58 -4.23 28.17
C PHE A 433 6.76 -5.27 28.96
N GLY A 434 5.99 -4.82 29.96
CA GLY A 434 5.07 -5.68 30.73
C GLY A 434 3.68 -5.87 30.11
N LEU A 435 2.75 -6.39 30.92
CA LEU A 435 1.39 -6.73 30.49
C LEU A 435 0.58 -5.54 29.95
N SER A 436 0.82 -4.33 30.46
CA SER A 436 0.16 -3.10 29.97
C SER A 436 0.52 -2.80 28.51
N HIS A 437 1.80 -2.90 28.16
CA HIS A 437 2.28 -2.75 26.80
C HIS A 437 1.76 -3.87 25.92
N LEU A 438 1.73 -5.10 26.43
CA LEU A 438 1.22 -6.23 25.67
C LEU A 438 -0.25 -6.03 25.27
N LYS A 439 -1.09 -5.52 26.18
CA LYS A 439 -2.49 -5.16 25.90
C LYS A 439 -2.63 -4.09 24.81
N GLU A 440 -1.67 -3.19 24.69
CA GLU A 440 -1.67 -2.13 23.67
C GLU A 440 -1.17 -2.64 22.31
N PHE A 441 -0.03 -3.34 22.29
CA PHE A 441 0.69 -3.68 21.06
C PHE A 441 0.35 -5.06 20.50
N TYR A 442 0.01 -6.02 21.36
CA TYR A 442 -0.38 -7.38 20.96
C TYR A 442 -1.53 -7.93 21.83
N PRO A 443 -2.73 -7.36 21.69
CA PRO A 443 -3.86 -7.66 22.56
C PRO A 443 -4.32 -9.12 22.52
N ASP A 444 -4.14 -9.82 21.39
CA ASP A 444 -4.48 -11.25 21.28
C ASP A 444 -3.62 -12.11 22.22
N LEU A 445 -2.31 -11.84 22.33
CA LEU A 445 -1.43 -12.54 23.28
C LEU A 445 -1.78 -12.19 24.73
N ALA A 446 -2.20 -10.95 25.00
CA ALA A 446 -2.72 -10.58 26.33
C ALA A 446 -4.02 -11.34 26.66
N GLY A 447 -4.92 -11.51 25.67
CA GLY A 447 -6.12 -12.33 25.76
C GLY A 447 -5.80 -13.79 26.07
N TYR A 448 -4.82 -14.37 25.37
CA TYR A 448 -4.30 -15.70 25.64
C TYR A 448 -3.67 -15.85 27.02
N LEU A 449 -3.15 -14.79 27.62
CA LEU A 449 -2.60 -14.79 28.97
C LEU A 449 -3.63 -14.52 30.07
N THR A 450 -4.91 -14.33 29.72
CA THR A 450 -5.97 -14.11 30.70
C THR A 450 -6.01 -15.27 31.70
N ALA A 451 -6.09 -14.92 32.99
CA ALA A 451 -6.15 -15.89 34.07
C ALA A 451 -7.45 -16.71 33.98
N TYR A 452 -7.39 -18.01 34.27
CA TYR A 452 -8.55 -18.90 34.21
C TYR A 452 -9.69 -18.46 35.13
N GLU A 453 -9.35 -17.90 36.29
CA GLU A 453 -10.31 -17.36 37.27
C GLU A 453 -11.10 -16.15 36.74
N SER A 454 -10.59 -15.47 35.71
CA SER A 454 -11.25 -14.30 35.12
C SER A 454 -12.32 -14.68 34.08
N VAL A 455 -12.40 -15.96 33.69
CA VAL A 455 -13.38 -16.45 32.70
C VAL A 455 -14.40 -17.38 33.36
N ALA A 456 -15.65 -17.31 32.90
CA ALA A 456 -16.74 -18.10 33.44
C ALA A 456 -16.68 -19.57 32.98
N THR A 457 -15.65 -20.29 33.43
CA THR A 457 -15.36 -21.68 33.07
C THR A 457 -15.41 -22.57 34.30
N LYS A 458 -16.17 -23.68 34.21
CA LYS A 458 -16.16 -24.73 35.24
C LYS A 458 -14.84 -25.49 35.18
N VAL A 459 -14.06 -25.37 36.25
CA VAL A 459 -12.82 -26.10 36.46
C VAL A 459 -13.03 -27.08 37.61
N THR A 460 -13.00 -28.38 37.31
CA THR A 460 -13.29 -29.43 38.30
C THR A 460 -12.22 -29.53 39.38
N ALA A 461 -10.96 -29.23 39.03
CA ALA A 461 -9.83 -29.27 39.95
C ALA A 461 -8.94 -28.03 39.75
N SER A 462 -8.75 -27.24 40.81
CA SER A 462 -8.03 -25.96 40.74
C SER A 462 -6.60 -26.10 40.22
N TRP A 463 -5.93 -27.22 40.51
CA TRP A 463 -4.59 -27.51 40.00
C TRP A 463 -4.53 -27.52 38.46
N ALA A 464 -5.62 -27.87 37.77
CA ALA A 464 -5.64 -27.93 36.31
C ALA A 464 -5.59 -26.54 35.68
N ALA A 465 -6.24 -25.55 36.29
CA ALA A 465 -6.12 -24.16 35.86
C ALA A 465 -4.71 -23.61 36.08
N ASP A 466 -4.10 -23.90 37.25
CA ASP A 466 -2.71 -23.54 37.55
C ASP A 466 -1.73 -24.23 36.58
N TYR A 467 -1.95 -25.51 36.29
CA TYR A 467 -1.18 -26.25 35.28
C TYR A 467 -1.23 -25.59 33.91
N LEU A 468 -2.43 -25.31 33.39
CA LEU A 468 -2.61 -24.72 32.07
C LEU A 468 -2.03 -23.31 32.02
N GLU A 469 -2.09 -22.54 33.10
CA GLU A 469 -1.40 -21.25 33.17
C GLU A 469 0.12 -21.38 33.10
N ARG A 470 0.71 -22.32 33.84
CA ARG A 470 2.15 -22.61 33.78
C ARG A 470 2.57 -23.16 32.43
N PHE A 471 1.73 -23.99 31.79
CA PHE A 471 1.97 -24.50 30.44
C PHE A 471 2.03 -23.37 29.41
N ARG A 472 1.05 -22.45 29.43
CA ARG A 472 1.06 -21.26 28.57
C ARG A 472 2.32 -20.41 28.78
N ARG A 473 2.74 -20.21 30.04
CA ARG A 473 3.99 -19.48 30.37
C ARG A 473 5.23 -20.21 29.83
N ALA A 474 5.30 -21.53 30.01
CA ALA A 474 6.38 -22.37 29.48
C ALA A 474 6.46 -22.30 27.94
N LYS A 475 5.31 -22.31 27.25
CA LYS A 475 5.20 -22.17 25.79
C LYS A 475 5.68 -20.80 25.30
N ILE A 476 5.35 -19.73 26.01
CA ILE A 476 5.78 -18.35 25.74
C ILE A 476 7.29 -18.18 25.85
N VAL A 477 7.91 -18.66 26.94
CA VAL A 477 9.37 -18.58 27.12
C VAL A 477 10.12 -19.65 26.30
N ASP A 478 9.38 -20.60 25.77
CA ASP A 478 9.85 -21.79 25.08
C ASP A 478 10.85 -22.63 25.89
N ASN A 479 10.47 -22.92 27.14
CA ASN A 479 11.28 -23.68 28.07
C ASN A 479 10.39 -24.57 28.95
N TYR A 480 10.82 -25.81 29.20
CA TYR A 480 10.15 -26.66 30.17
C TYR A 480 10.55 -26.22 31.58
N THR A 481 9.68 -25.44 32.23
CA THR A 481 9.98 -24.83 33.53
C THR A 481 9.85 -25.85 34.66
N GLU A 482 10.59 -25.62 35.76
CA GLU A 482 10.58 -26.55 36.88
C GLU A 482 9.19 -26.60 37.55
N GLU A 483 8.48 -25.49 37.61
CA GLU A 483 7.15 -25.46 38.22
C GLU A 483 6.12 -26.27 37.42
N LEU A 484 6.22 -26.29 36.09
CA LEU A 484 5.37 -27.14 35.27
C LEU A 484 5.75 -28.62 35.47
N LYS A 485 7.05 -28.90 35.57
CA LYS A 485 7.58 -30.24 35.78
C LYS A 485 7.14 -30.84 37.11
N GLU A 486 7.20 -30.08 38.20
CA GLU A 486 6.74 -30.49 39.53
C GLU A 486 5.28 -30.96 39.51
N ILE A 487 4.38 -30.23 38.84
CA ILE A 487 2.97 -30.62 38.73
C ILE A 487 2.81 -31.93 37.93
N VAL A 488 3.54 -32.10 36.82
CA VAL A 488 3.49 -33.36 36.04
C VAL A 488 4.04 -34.52 36.85
N GLU A 489 5.13 -34.32 37.58
CA GLU A 489 5.73 -35.36 38.41
C GLU A 489 4.82 -35.78 39.58
N GLU A 490 4.03 -34.85 40.14
CA GLU A 490 3.00 -35.15 41.15
C GLU A 490 1.78 -35.85 40.53
N ARG A 491 1.18 -35.26 39.50
CA ARG A 491 -0.12 -35.71 38.95
C ARG A 491 0.03 -36.98 38.13
N ASN A 492 1.16 -37.14 37.45
CA ASN A 492 1.49 -38.31 36.63
C ASN A 492 2.69 -39.05 37.25
N ALA A 493 2.70 -39.17 38.59
CA ALA A 493 3.65 -39.97 39.36
C ALA A 493 3.52 -41.47 39.07
N SER A 494 2.29 -41.94 38.86
CA SER A 494 1.95 -43.33 38.57
C SER A 494 0.62 -43.42 37.82
N ALA A 495 0.25 -44.62 37.37
CA ALA A 495 -1.08 -44.86 36.80
C ALA A 495 -2.21 -44.50 37.79
N GLU A 496 -2.02 -44.72 39.10
CA GLU A 496 -3.01 -44.39 40.12
C GLU A 496 -3.19 -42.87 40.24
N SER A 497 -2.10 -42.11 40.37
CA SER A 497 -2.17 -40.65 40.47
C SER A 497 -2.79 -40.03 39.21
N PHE A 498 -2.43 -40.58 38.04
CA PHE A 498 -2.99 -40.17 36.75
C PHE A 498 -4.50 -40.43 36.71
N TYR A 499 -4.93 -41.66 36.99
CA TYR A 499 -6.35 -42.02 36.90
C TYR A 499 -7.23 -41.27 37.91
N ASN A 500 -6.68 -40.93 39.09
CA ASN A 500 -7.38 -40.13 40.09
C ASN A 500 -7.85 -38.78 39.54
N TRP A 501 -7.00 -38.08 38.78
CA TRP A 501 -7.43 -36.84 38.16
C TRP A 501 -8.12 -37.06 36.82
N TYR A 502 -7.65 -38.01 36.01
CA TYR A 502 -8.20 -38.30 34.68
C TYR A 502 -9.71 -38.57 34.72
N TYR A 503 -10.16 -39.45 35.62
CA TYR A 503 -11.58 -39.77 35.78
C TYR A 503 -12.36 -38.74 36.61
N SER A 504 -11.68 -37.76 37.22
CA SER A 504 -12.37 -36.64 37.87
C SER A 504 -12.96 -35.65 36.85
N PHE A 505 -12.44 -35.62 35.62
CA PHE A 505 -13.00 -34.84 34.53
C PHE A 505 -13.99 -35.66 33.70
N GLN A 506 -15.05 -35.00 33.22
CA GLN A 506 -16.03 -35.63 32.34
C GLN A 506 -15.44 -35.81 30.94
N ASN A 507 -15.75 -36.95 30.30
CA ASN A 507 -15.36 -37.19 28.92
C ASN A 507 -16.12 -36.23 27.98
N SER A 508 -15.42 -35.67 26.99
CA SER A 508 -15.99 -34.71 26.02
C SER A 508 -17.20 -35.27 25.26
N HIS A 509 -17.17 -36.56 24.86
CA HIS A 509 -18.28 -37.22 24.17
C HIS A 509 -19.46 -37.50 25.09
N ASP A 510 -19.21 -37.97 26.31
CA ASP A 510 -20.27 -38.20 27.30
C ASP A 510 -20.99 -36.91 27.65
N LEU A 511 -20.23 -35.84 27.80
CA LEU A 511 -20.75 -34.51 28.08
C LEU A 511 -21.57 -33.95 26.92
N LEU A 512 -21.11 -34.13 25.68
CA LEU A 512 -21.87 -33.77 24.50
C LEU A 512 -23.22 -34.51 24.46
N ASN A 513 -23.19 -35.82 24.69
CA ASN A 513 -24.39 -36.66 24.75
C ASN A 513 -25.34 -36.21 25.86
N GLU A 514 -24.84 -35.89 27.05
CA GLU A 514 -25.64 -35.37 28.16
C GLU A 514 -26.36 -34.07 27.76
N ILE A 515 -25.63 -33.11 27.20
CA ILE A 515 -26.18 -31.80 26.83
C ILE A 515 -27.25 -31.94 25.75
N GLN A 516 -26.98 -32.72 24.71
CA GLN A 516 -27.94 -32.98 23.63
C GLN A 516 -29.25 -33.60 24.15
N ASN A 517 -29.16 -34.48 25.16
CA ASN A 517 -30.33 -35.13 25.76
C ASN A 517 -31.05 -34.25 26.79
N SER A 518 -30.35 -33.34 27.49
CA SER A 518 -30.89 -32.53 28.58
C SER A 518 -31.91 -31.48 28.15
N GLN A 519 -31.92 -31.08 26.86
CA GLN A 519 -32.67 -29.95 26.30
C GLN A 519 -32.42 -28.59 26.98
N VAL A 520 -31.44 -28.48 27.89
CA VAL A 520 -31.10 -27.22 28.56
C VAL A 520 -30.50 -26.22 27.56
N TYR A 521 -29.68 -26.74 26.64
CA TYR A 521 -29.10 -26.00 25.52
C TYR A 521 -29.38 -26.78 24.23
N PRO A 522 -30.38 -26.39 23.43
CA PRO A 522 -30.67 -27.08 22.17
C PRO A 522 -29.54 -26.78 21.18
N ILE A 523 -28.59 -27.69 21.03
CA ILE A 523 -27.43 -27.51 20.15
C ILE A 523 -27.87 -27.64 18.69
N ASP A 524 -27.69 -26.57 17.93
CA ASP A 524 -27.96 -26.53 16.49
C ASP A 524 -26.78 -27.06 15.68
N LYS A 525 -25.56 -26.78 16.13
CA LYS A 525 -24.31 -27.15 15.45
C LYS A 525 -23.19 -27.47 16.43
N ILE A 526 -22.29 -28.35 16.01
CA ILE A 526 -21.10 -28.75 16.74
C ILE A 526 -19.91 -28.49 15.83
N TYR A 527 -18.95 -27.69 16.30
CA TYR A 527 -17.67 -27.51 15.66
C TYR A 527 -16.62 -28.29 16.45
N TRP A 528 -16.09 -29.33 15.82
CA TRP A 528 -14.95 -30.07 16.31
C TRP A 528 -13.68 -29.40 15.78
N VAL A 529 -12.89 -28.81 16.67
CA VAL A 529 -11.59 -28.23 16.34
C VAL A 529 -10.51 -29.26 16.69
N ASP A 530 -9.85 -29.78 15.66
CA ASP A 530 -8.76 -30.77 15.77
C ASP A 530 -7.53 -30.14 16.43
N GLY A 531 -7.01 -30.76 17.49
CA GLY A 531 -5.83 -30.26 18.22
C GLY A 531 -6.07 -29.10 19.20
N LEU A 532 -7.32 -28.74 19.49
CA LEU A 532 -7.62 -27.62 20.39
C LEU A 532 -7.51 -28.05 21.88
N GLY A 533 -6.44 -27.65 22.55
CA GLY A 533 -6.23 -27.89 23.98
C GLY A 533 -7.00 -26.94 24.89
N ALA A 534 -7.24 -27.35 26.14
CA ALA A 534 -7.94 -26.52 27.12
C ALA A 534 -7.24 -25.17 27.35
N GLU A 535 -5.91 -25.08 27.10
CA GLU A 535 -5.11 -23.85 27.24
C GLU A 535 -5.74 -22.62 26.56
N PHE A 536 -6.47 -22.81 25.46
CA PHE A 536 -7.07 -21.74 24.69
C PHE A 536 -8.41 -21.24 25.25
N ILE A 537 -8.99 -21.84 26.29
CA ILE A 537 -10.28 -21.41 26.85
C ILE A 537 -10.29 -19.90 27.14
N PRO A 538 -9.33 -19.32 27.88
CA PRO A 538 -9.36 -17.89 28.16
C PRO A 538 -9.25 -17.03 26.90
N PHE A 539 -8.49 -17.49 25.90
CA PHE A 539 -8.37 -16.81 24.62
C PHE A 539 -9.69 -16.83 23.83
N ILE A 540 -10.40 -17.96 23.81
CA ILE A 540 -11.70 -18.08 23.14
C ILE A 540 -12.72 -17.12 23.78
N HIS A 541 -12.76 -17.03 25.12
CA HIS A 541 -13.61 -16.04 25.81
C HIS A 541 -13.25 -14.62 25.41
N TYR A 542 -11.95 -14.28 25.41
CA TYR A 542 -11.46 -12.99 24.95
C TYR A 542 -11.90 -12.67 23.51
N LEU A 543 -11.79 -13.64 22.59
CA LEU A 543 -12.21 -13.47 21.20
C LEU A 543 -13.73 -13.26 21.07
N LEU A 544 -14.54 -14.00 21.83
CA LEU A 544 -16.00 -13.82 21.85
C LEU A 544 -16.37 -12.41 22.30
N GLU A 545 -15.79 -11.93 23.38
CA GLU A 545 -16.03 -10.58 23.93
C GLU A 545 -15.61 -9.45 22.98
N ASN A 546 -14.62 -9.68 22.11
CA ASN A 546 -14.08 -8.68 21.19
C ASN A 546 -14.53 -8.86 19.73
N SER A 547 -15.30 -9.91 19.42
CA SER A 547 -15.73 -10.26 18.05
C SER A 547 -16.78 -9.33 17.43
N GLN A 548 -17.34 -8.39 18.20
CA GLN A 548 -18.54 -7.61 17.84
C GLN A 548 -19.77 -8.48 17.49
N SER A 549 -19.72 -9.78 17.79
CA SER A 549 -20.84 -10.70 17.57
C SER A 549 -21.80 -10.71 18.76
N ASN A 550 -23.02 -11.22 18.55
CA ASN A 550 -24.00 -11.39 19.61
C ASN A 550 -23.84 -12.72 20.37
N TYR A 551 -22.80 -13.52 20.06
CA TYR A 551 -22.55 -14.79 20.72
C TYR A 551 -21.94 -14.60 22.10
N GLU A 552 -22.46 -15.34 23.08
CA GLU A 552 -21.90 -15.41 24.43
C GLU A 552 -21.66 -16.87 24.80
N ALA A 553 -20.59 -17.14 25.56
CA ALA A 553 -20.39 -18.45 26.16
C ALA A 553 -21.44 -18.69 27.25
N ILE A 554 -22.36 -19.62 27.01
CA ILE A 554 -23.44 -20.00 27.93
C ILE A 554 -23.05 -21.22 28.79
N LEU A 555 -22.09 -22.01 28.30
CA LEU A 555 -21.40 -23.05 29.06
C LEU A 555 -19.93 -23.03 28.65
N SER A 556 -19.03 -23.16 29.62
CA SER A 556 -17.61 -23.35 29.37
C SER A 556 -17.07 -24.24 30.47
N GLN A 557 -16.40 -25.32 30.10
CA GLN A 557 -15.78 -26.24 31.06
C GLN A 557 -14.55 -26.94 30.48
N ILE A 558 -13.69 -27.41 31.38
CA ILE A 558 -12.59 -28.31 31.03
C ILE A 558 -13.14 -29.74 31.03
N ALA A 559 -13.04 -30.42 29.89
CA ALA A 559 -13.36 -31.83 29.73
C ALA A 559 -12.07 -32.63 29.50
N ARG A 560 -12.16 -33.97 29.49
CA ARG A 560 -11.07 -34.87 29.09
C ARG A 560 -11.40 -35.63 27.81
N THR A 561 -10.35 -36.05 27.12
CA THR A 561 -10.43 -36.98 26.00
C THR A 561 -10.02 -38.41 26.40
N THR A 562 -10.25 -39.41 25.54
CA THR A 562 -9.73 -40.77 25.77
C THR A 562 -8.22 -40.84 25.48
N ILE A 563 -7.50 -41.78 26.10
CA ILE A 563 -6.09 -42.01 25.79
C ILE A 563 -5.92 -43.30 24.95
N PRO A 564 -4.99 -43.37 23.99
CA PRO A 564 -4.14 -42.29 23.49
C PRO A 564 -4.93 -41.08 22.97
N SER A 565 -4.47 -39.86 23.29
CA SER A 565 -5.09 -38.59 22.88
C SER A 565 -4.85 -38.30 21.39
N ASN A 566 -5.33 -39.20 20.53
CA ASN A 566 -5.19 -39.10 19.08
C ASN A 566 -6.54 -38.85 18.41
N THR A 567 -6.47 -38.33 17.19
CA THR A 567 -7.63 -37.96 16.37
C THR A 567 -8.54 -39.15 16.07
N HIS A 568 -7.97 -40.31 15.76
CA HIS A 568 -8.76 -41.48 15.35
C HIS A 568 -9.66 -42.01 16.47
N LEU A 569 -9.12 -42.09 17.69
CA LEU A 569 -9.87 -42.60 18.83
C LEU A 569 -10.83 -41.55 19.38
N ASN A 570 -10.55 -40.26 19.22
CA ASN A 570 -11.37 -39.20 19.81
C ASN A 570 -12.21 -38.42 18.80
N SER A 571 -12.34 -38.95 17.57
CA SER A 571 -13.14 -38.32 16.51
C SER A 571 -14.62 -38.19 16.88
N PHE A 572 -15.25 -37.18 16.28
CA PHE A 572 -16.70 -36.98 16.29
C PHE A 572 -17.29 -37.40 14.93
N ASP A 573 -18.53 -37.90 14.93
CA ASP A 573 -19.20 -38.39 13.72
C ASP A 573 -19.61 -37.22 12.81
N VAL A 574 -18.69 -36.80 11.94
CA VAL A 574 -18.90 -35.68 11.01
C VAL A 574 -20.07 -35.99 10.08
N GLY A 575 -21.08 -35.14 10.12
CA GLY A 575 -22.28 -35.26 9.29
C GLY A 575 -22.69 -33.90 8.76
N ASN A 576 -23.14 -33.85 7.50
CA ASN A 576 -23.28 -32.64 6.68
C ASN A 576 -24.18 -31.51 7.24
N HIS A 577 -24.85 -31.70 8.38
CA HIS A 577 -25.80 -30.73 8.93
C HIS A 577 -25.59 -30.38 10.41
N LEU A 578 -24.83 -31.18 11.16
CA LEU A 578 -24.73 -31.04 12.62
C LEU A 578 -23.29 -30.88 13.12
N ILE A 579 -22.35 -31.70 12.65
CA ILE A 579 -20.97 -31.73 13.14
C ILE A 579 -20.00 -31.32 12.03
N PHE A 580 -19.22 -30.27 12.28
CA PHE A 580 -18.27 -29.67 11.35
C PHE A 580 -16.85 -29.79 11.91
N LYS A 581 -15.95 -30.46 11.18
CA LYS A 581 -14.54 -30.58 11.56
C LYS A 581 -13.75 -29.37 11.04
N LEU A 582 -12.92 -28.79 11.90
CA LEU A 582 -11.95 -27.74 11.58
C LEU A 582 -10.56 -28.24 11.99
N ASN A 583 -9.66 -28.43 11.03
CA ASN A 583 -8.39 -29.12 11.20
C ASN A 583 -7.15 -28.21 11.14
N ALA A 584 -7.33 -26.90 10.92
CA ALA A 584 -6.23 -25.98 10.67
C ALA A 584 -5.19 -25.91 11.80
N LEU A 585 -5.59 -26.12 13.06
CA LEU A 585 -4.67 -26.08 14.21
C LEU A 585 -3.78 -27.33 14.26
N ASP A 586 -4.34 -28.53 14.09
CA ASP A 586 -3.57 -29.77 14.00
C ASP A 586 -2.67 -29.81 12.74
N GLU A 587 -3.18 -29.32 11.60
CA GLU A 587 -2.36 -29.17 10.38
C GLU A 587 -1.13 -28.28 10.64
N LEU A 588 -1.30 -27.13 11.30
CA LEU A 588 -0.20 -26.25 11.69
C LEU A 588 0.80 -26.96 12.63
N ALA A 589 0.32 -27.78 13.57
CA ALA A 589 1.20 -28.52 14.48
C ALA A 589 2.11 -29.53 13.74
N HIS A 590 1.63 -30.05 12.62
CA HIS A 590 2.38 -30.95 11.74
C HIS A 590 3.22 -30.23 10.67
N GLU A 591 3.11 -28.90 10.55
CA GLU A 591 3.91 -28.08 9.63
C GLU A 591 5.32 -27.83 10.17
N GLY A 592 6.26 -28.70 9.78
CA GLY A 592 7.68 -28.47 9.99
C GLY A 592 8.14 -28.59 11.44
N HIS A 593 9.06 -27.72 11.87
CA HIS A 593 9.64 -27.72 13.20
C HIS A 593 9.12 -26.55 14.03
N TYR A 594 8.98 -26.74 15.35
CA TYR A 594 8.59 -25.64 16.23
C TYR A 594 9.66 -24.54 16.25
N GLN A 595 9.22 -23.32 15.96
CA GLN A 595 10.06 -22.12 15.95
C GLN A 595 9.68 -21.21 17.12
N LYS A 596 10.68 -20.86 17.94
CA LYS A 596 10.49 -19.99 19.10
C LYS A 596 9.80 -18.68 18.67
N TYR A 597 8.75 -18.32 19.38
CA TYR A 597 7.86 -17.18 19.14
C TYR A 597 6.98 -17.28 17.88
N THR A 598 7.53 -17.70 16.74
CA THR A 598 6.77 -17.81 15.47
C THR A 598 5.61 -18.79 15.58
N THR A 599 5.84 -20.00 16.13
CA THR A 599 4.79 -21.04 16.20
C THR A 599 3.61 -20.58 17.06
N LEU A 600 3.85 -20.07 18.28
CA LEU A 600 2.76 -19.57 19.12
C LEU A 600 1.98 -18.40 18.47
N VAL A 601 2.67 -17.49 17.76
CA VAL A 601 1.99 -16.43 17.01
C VAL A 601 1.07 -17.04 15.95
N ALA A 602 1.55 -18.01 15.16
CA ALA A 602 0.74 -18.68 14.15
C ALA A 602 -0.45 -19.46 14.75
N GLU A 603 -0.26 -20.11 15.91
CA GLU A 603 -1.34 -20.80 16.62
C GLU A 603 -2.44 -19.84 17.08
N LEU A 604 -2.06 -18.69 17.66
CA LEU A 604 -3.04 -17.69 18.09
C LEU A 604 -3.83 -17.12 16.91
N GLU A 605 -3.16 -16.85 15.78
CA GLU A 605 -3.86 -16.44 14.55
C GLU A 605 -4.79 -17.54 14.02
N THR A 606 -4.37 -18.80 14.08
CA THR A 606 -5.15 -19.95 13.62
C THR A 606 -6.39 -20.17 14.47
N VAL A 607 -6.24 -20.14 15.81
CA VAL A 607 -7.38 -20.23 16.74
C VAL A 607 -8.32 -19.04 16.54
N LYS A 608 -7.79 -17.82 16.38
CA LYS A 608 -8.61 -16.63 16.09
C LYS A 608 -9.40 -16.78 14.79
N ALA A 609 -8.76 -17.21 13.71
CA ALA A 609 -9.42 -17.45 12.44
C ALA A 609 -10.49 -18.55 12.53
N VAL A 610 -10.22 -19.63 13.26
CA VAL A 610 -11.18 -20.71 13.53
C VAL A 610 -12.40 -20.19 14.28
N ILE A 611 -12.22 -19.45 15.37
CA ILE A 611 -13.34 -18.90 16.15
C ILE A 611 -14.14 -17.90 15.33
N TYR A 612 -13.49 -16.98 14.61
CA TYR A 612 -14.20 -16.02 13.75
C TYR A 612 -14.93 -16.69 12.59
N LYS A 613 -14.36 -17.76 12.01
CA LYS A 613 -15.07 -18.59 11.03
C LYS A 613 -16.35 -19.20 11.62
N ILE A 614 -16.30 -19.74 12.84
CA ILE A 614 -17.49 -20.28 13.52
C ILE A 614 -18.55 -19.18 13.69
N LEU A 615 -18.15 -17.97 14.10
CA LEU A 615 -19.08 -16.85 14.26
C LEU A 615 -19.68 -16.39 12.92
N ASP A 616 -18.85 -16.24 11.90
CA ASP A 616 -19.24 -15.76 10.57
C ASP A 616 -20.14 -16.74 9.81
N ASP A 617 -19.82 -18.05 9.86
CA ASP A 617 -20.65 -19.11 9.28
C ASP A 617 -22.05 -19.16 9.91
N ASN A 618 -22.22 -18.55 11.09
CA ASN A 618 -23.44 -18.55 11.88
C ASN A 618 -23.96 -17.14 12.21
N LYS A 619 -23.56 -16.13 11.45
CA LYS A 619 -23.98 -14.73 11.70
C LYS A 619 -25.46 -14.47 11.40
N VAL A 620 -26.09 -15.29 10.55
CA VAL A 620 -27.49 -15.17 10.16
C VAL A 620 -28.33 -16.18 10.94
N GLY A 621 -29.33 -15.69 11.68
CA GLY A 621 -30.23 -16.51 12.47
C GLY A 621 -29.77 -16.69 13.92
N LYS A 622 -30.56 -17.45 14.68
CA LYS A 622 -30.30 -17.79 16.08
C LYS A 622 -29.74 -19.20 16.13
N HIS A 623 -28.56 -19.36 16.71
CA HIS A 623 -27.87 -20.64 16.84
C HIS A 623 -27.26 -20.79 18.23
N THR A 624 -27.28 -22.01 18.73
CA THR A 624 -26.53 -22.49 19.88
C THR A 624 -25.53 -23.52 19.39
N ILE A 625 -24.25 -23.26 19.64
CA ILE A 625 -23.14 -23.95 19.00
C ILE A 625 -22.25 -24.56 20.10
N ALA A 626 -21.94 -25.84 20.00
CA ALA A 626 -20.85 -26.44 20.77
C ALA A 626 -19.53 -26.36 20.02
N ILE A 627 -18.48 -25.99 20.73
CA ILE A 627 -17.08 -26.06 20.32
C ILE A 627 -16.44 -27.14 21.18
N VAL A 628 -15.99 -28.21 20.51
CA VAL A 628 -15.42 -29.41 21.14
C VAL A 628 -14.06 -29.72 20.51
N SER A 629 -13.27 -30.51 21.21
CA SER A 629 -11.97 -30.99 20.72
C SER A 629 -11.77 -32.45 21.10
N ASP A 630 -10.92 -33.10 20.31
CA ASP A 630 -10.51 -34.50 20.42
C ASP A 630 -9.17 -34.67 21.14
N HIS A 631 -8.28 -33.67 21.10
CA HIS A 631 -7.07 -33.59 21.92
C HIS A 631 -6.53 -32.16 21.98
N GLY A 632 -5.59 -31.92 22.89
CA GLY A 632 -4.70 -30.77 22.80
C GLY A 632 -3.33 -31.13 22.25
N LEU A 633 -2.41 -30.18 22.28
CA LEU A 633 -1.07 -30.30 21.73
C LEU A 633 -0.02 -30.00 22.81
N SER A 634 1.04 -30.81 22.84
CA SER A 634 2.16 -30.67 23.76
C SER A 634 3.37 -30.07 23.06
N SER A 635 3.66 -28.81 23.37
CA SER A 635 4.91 -28.15 22.98
C SER A 635 6.10 -28.56 23.86
N MET A 636 5.86 -29.04 25.08
CA MET A 636 6.93 -29.33 26.05
C MET A 636 7.59 -30.69 25.82
N SER A 637 6.90 -31.64 25.19
CA SER A 637 7.48 -32.96 24.85
C SER A 637 8.75 -32.85 24.00
N ARG A 638 8.87 -31.81 23.17
CA ARG A 638 10.07 -31.53 22.36
C ARG A 638 11.29 -31.08 23.20
N LYS A 639 11.08 -30.64 24.43
CA LYS A 639 12.13 -30.18 25.36
C LYS A 639 12.65 -31.32 26.24
N CYS A 640 11.99 -32.47 26.22
CA CYS A 640 12.40 -33.66 26.97
C CYS A 640 13.16 -34.64 26.09
N ASP A 641 14.16 -35.32 26.66
CA ASP A 641 14.81 -36.42 25.96
C ASP A 641 13.90 -37.64 25.91
N SER A 642 13.98 -38.38 24.80
CA SER A 642 13.26 -39.64 24.66
C SER A 642 13.84 -40.71 25.56
N LEU A 643 12.95 -41.52 26.15
CA LEU A 643 13.30 -42.69 26.95
C LEU A 643 13.88 -43.83 26.09
N LYS A 644 13.56 -43.86 24.79
CA LYS A 644 14.00 -44.91 23.84
C LYS A 644 13.67 -46.33 24.30
N ILE A 645 12.55 -46.50 24.99
CA ILE A 645 12.09 -47.79 25.54
C ILE A 645 11.19 -48.57 24.58
N ASP A 646 10.74 -47.96 23.48
CA ASP A 646 10.01 -48.66 22.41
C ASP A 646 10.31 -48.08 21.02
N SER A 647 10.46 -48.95 20.03
CA SER A 647 10.71 -48.58 18.62
C SER A 647 9.46 -48.62 17.73
N LYS A 648 8.34 -49.18 18.22
CA LYS A 648 7.06 -49.29 17.48
C LYS A 648 6.08 -48.17 17.83
N THR A 649 6.60 -47.02 18.23
CA THR A 649 5.80 -45.90 18.70
C THR A 649 5.06 -45.19 17.59
N LYS A 650 3.91 -44.60 17.95
CA LYS A 650 3.12 -43.68 17.14
C LYS A 650 3.22 -42.25 17.70
N HIS A 651 2.99 -41.25 16.84
CA HIS A 651 3.10 -39.82 17.14
C HIS A 651 4.41 -39.54 17.91
N GLU A 652 5.54 -39.78 17.24
CA GLU A 652 6.87 -39.49 17.75
C GLU A 652 7.20 -40.12 19.12
N GLY A 653 6.49 -41.15 19.59
CA GLY A 653 6.77 -41.73 20.92
C GLY A 653 5.67 -41.53 21.95
N ARG A 654 4.54 -40.89 21.62
CA ARG A 654 3.49 -40.64 22.60
C ARG A 654 2.72 -41.90 23.02
N TYR A 655 2.54 -42.88 22.12
CA TYR A 655 1.95 -44.17 22.48
C TYR A 655 2.39 -45.35 21.60
N VAL A 656 2.04 -46.57 22.02
CA VAL A 656 2.24 -47.83 21.30
C VAL A 656 0.97 -48.69 21.40
N PRO A 657 0.34 -49.09 20.27
CA PRO A 657 -0.71 -50.10 20.28
C PRO A 657 -0.17 -51.45 20.74
N LEU A 658 -0.86 -52.10 21.67
CA LEU A 658 -0.49 -53.41 22.20
C LEU A 658 -1.39 -54.50 21.60
N ALA A 659 -0.90 -55.74 21.62
CA ALA A 659 -1.72 -56.91 21.30
C ALA A 659 -2.72 -57.21 22.43
N ASP A 660 -3.87 -57.79 22.11
CA ASP A 660 -4.94 -58.05 23.09
C ASP A 660 -4.49 -58.98 24.23
N ASP A 661 -3.63 -59.95 23.92
CA ASP A 661 -3.01 -60.91 24.84
C ASP A 661 -1.80 -60.35 25.61
N CYS A 662 -1.46 -59.07 25.41
CA CYS A 662 -0.36 -58.42 26.12
C CYS A 662 -0.65 -58.36 27.63
N THR A 663 0.30 -58.87 28.43
CA THR A 663 0.28 -58.87 29.89
C THR A 663 1.13 -57.75 30.49
N MET A 664 1.52 -56.76 29.69
CA MET A 664 2.29 -55.60 30.16
C MET A 664 1.46 -54.81 31.17
N VAL A 665 2.11 -54.36 32.23
CA VAL A 665 1.53 -53.52 33.27
C VAL A 665 2.11 -52.10 33.17
N SER A 666 1.38 -51.14 33.72
CA SER A 666 1.83 -49.74 33.81
C SER A 666 3.13 -49.62 34.61
N ASP A 667 3.88 -48.56 34.32
CA ASP A 667 5.15 -48.21 34.94
C ASP A 667 5.14 -46.72 35.36
N ILE A 668 6.26 -46.18 35.84
CA ILE A 668 6.38 -44.75 36.18
C ILE A 668 6.39 -43.87 34.93
N ASP A 669 6.88 -44.38 33.80
CA ASP A 669 7.02 -43.63 32.54
C ASP A 669 5.80 -43.71 31.62
N PHE A 670 4.98 -44.75 31.78
CA PHE A 670 3.83 -45.01 30.91
C PHE A 670 2.69 -45.72 31.63
N VAL A 671 1.48 -45.57 31.08
CA VAL A 671 0.29 -46.29 31.51
C VAL A 671 -0.13 -47.29 30.43
N VAL A 672 -0.49 -48.51 30.85
CA VAL A 672 -1.19 -49.47 29.99
C VAL A 672 -2.69 -49.26 30.18
N HIS A 673 -3.36 -48.77 29.14
CA HIS A 673 -4.76 -48.40 29.17
C HIS A 673 -5.55 -49.18 28.12
N GLU A 674 -6.70 -49.72 28.51
CA GLU A 674 -7.70 -50.24 27.58
C GLU A 674 -8.65 -49.11 27.19
N ASN A 675 -8.60 -48.69 25.93
CA ASN A 675 -9.37 -47.55 25.46
C ASN A 675 -10.86 -47.88 25.42
N GLU A 676 -11.70 -46.95 25.89
CA GLU A 676 -13.12 -47.20 26.09
C GLU A 676 -13.92 -47.32 24.78
N ARG A 677 -13.37 -46.87 23.63
CA ARG A 677 -14.07 -46.87 22.34
C ARG A 677 -13.79 -48.09 21.47
N ASP A 678 -12.53 -48.54 21.43
CA ASP A 678 -12.14 -49.69 20.59
C ASP A 678 -11.79 -50.94 21.39
N HIS A 679 -11.79 -50.85 22.73
CA HIS A 679 -11.47 -51.93 23.67
C HIS A 679 -10.06 -52.54 23.46
N LYS A 680 -9.14 -51.79 22.83
CA LYS A 680 -7.75 -52.21 22.65
C LYS A 680 -6.85 -51.64 23.72
N LYS A 681 -5.76 -52.35 23.98
CA LYS A 681 -4.72 -51.92 24.93
C LYS A 681 -3.68 -51.03 24.26
N TYR A 682 -3.29 -49.98 24.96
CA TYR A 682 -2.28 -49.03 24.55
C TYR A 682 -1.29 -48.79 25.67
N LYS A 683 -0.01 -48.72 25.33
CA LYS A 683 1.01 -48.12 26.19
C LYS A 683 1.11 -46.64 25.87
N VAL A 684 0.77 -45.77 26.82
CA VAL A 684 0.70 -44.31 26.63
C VAL A 684 1.72 -43.61 27.54
N ALA A 685 2.48 -42.66 26.98
CA ALA A 685 3.45 -41.87 27.73
C ALA A 685 2.75 -41.06 28.83
N LEU A 686 3.16 -41.25 30.09
CA LEU A 686 2.56 -40.53 31.22
C LEU A 686 3.03 -39.07 31.30
N ARG A 687 4.23 -38.76 30.83
CA ARG A 687 4.87 -37.44 30.98
C ARG A 687 5.32 -36.90 29.63
N HIS A 688 5.96 -35.73 29.64
CA HIS A 688 6.50 -35.09 28.42
C HIS A 688 7.61 -35.90 27.74
N GLN A 689 8.32 -36.79 28.46
CA GLN A 689 9.22 -37.72 27.80
C GLN A 689 8.47 -38.62 26.82
N SER A 690 9.04 -38.82 25.65
CA SER A 690 8.51 -39.70 24.63
C SER A 690 9.11 -41.11 24.76
N LEU A 691 8.33 -42.15 24.46
CA LEU A 691 8.73 -43.55 24.62
C LEU A 691 9.75 -44.00 23.57
N GLY A 692 9.84 -43.30 22.43
CA GLY A 692 10.62 -43.72 21.26
C GLY A 692 11.43 -42.60 20.64
N VAL A 693 10.79 -41.70 19.89
CA VAL A 693 11.47 -40.57 19.21
C VAL A 693 11.34 -39.30 20.04
N LYS A 694 12.23 -38.31 19.87
CA LYS A 694 12.05 -36.99 20.47
C LYS A 694 11.33 -36.10 19.45
N PRO A 695 10.17 -35.52 19.78
CA PRO A 695 9.47 -34.60 18.89
C PRO A 695 10.29 -33.36 18.53
N THR A 696 10.07 -32.83 17.33
CA THR A 696 10.62 -31.52 16.90
C THR A 696 9.57 -30.42 16.75
N HIS A 697 8.30 -30.80 16.76
CA HIS A 697 7.12 -29.93 16.73
C HIS A 697 6.23 -30.24 17.93
N GLU A 698 5.07 -29.59 18.02
CA GLU A 698 4.05 -30.00 18.99
C GLU A 698 3.51 -31.39 18.65
N VAL A 699 3.10 -32.15 19.66
CA VAL A 699 2.65 -33.54 19.48
C VAL A 699 1.47 -33.86 20.36
N HIS A 700 0.80 -34.95 20.05
CA HIS A 700 -0.35 -35.45 20.78
C HIS A 700 -0.31 -36.99 20.84
N GLY A 701 -1.23 -37.61 21.58
CA GLY A 701 -1.32 -39.06 21.76
C GLY A 701 -0.87 -39.55 23.14
N GLY A 702 -0.29 -38.69 23.97
CA GLY A 702 0.18 -38.99 25.33
C GLY A 702 -0.88 -38.71 26.39
N ALA A 703 -0.45 -38.72 27.65
CA ALA A 703 -1.30 -38.55 28.82
C ALA A 703 -1.02 -37.26 29.63
N THR A 704 -0.24 -36.32 29.09
CA THR A 704 -0.01 -35.04 29.77
C THR A 704 -1.30 -34.22 29.84
N PRO A 705 -1.49 -33.38 30.87
CA PRO A 705 -2.75 -32.67 31.02
C PRO A 705 -3.11 -31.77 29.83
N GLU A 706 -2.15 -31.15 29.13
CA GLU A 706 -2.43 -30.33 27.93
C GLU A 706 -2.87 -31.16 26.71
N GLU A 707 -2.43 -32.42 26.58
CA GLU A 707 -2.88 -33.32 25.51
C GLU A 707 -4.29 -33.86 25.81
N VAL A 708 -4.58 -34.12 27.09
CA VAL A 708 -5.81 -34.80 27.53
C VAL A 708 -6.96 -33.86 27.85
N LEU A 709 -6.67 -32.70 28.45
CA LEU A 709 -7.68 -31.72 28.85
C LEU A 709 -8.03 -30.83 27.65
N VAL A 710 -9.31 -30.84 27.29
CA VAL A 710 -9.84 -30.18 26.11
C VAL A 710 -10.95 -29.20 26.49
N PRO A 711 -11.16 -28.13 25.70
CA PRO A 711 -12.27 -27.22 25.93
C PRO A 711 -13.59 -27.88 25.55
N PHE A 712 -14.61 -27.63 26.36
CA PHE A 712 -15.99 -27.84 25.98
C PHE A 712 -16.74 -26.52 26.20
N ILE A 713 -17.06 -25.82 25.12
CA ILE A 713 -17.68 -24.49 25.17
C ILE A 713 -18.97 -24.53 24.37
N VAL A 714 -20.07 -24.07 24.94
CA VAL A 714 -21.32 -23.81 24.22
C VAL A 714 -21.50 -22.30 24.15
N ILE A 715 -21.63 -21.78 22.93
CA ILE A 715 -21.92 -20.38 22.67
C ILE A 715 -23.32 -20.23 22.09
N SER A 716 -23.99 -19.12 22.34
CA SER A 716 -25.29 -18.84 21.72
C SER A 716 -25.50 -17.35 21.49
N ASN A 717 -26.11 -17.02 20.35
CA ASN A 717 -26.62 -15.69 20.06
C ASN A 717 -28.14 -15.58 20.26
N ASP A 718 -28.78 -16.66 20.73
CA ASP A 718 -30.18 -16.63 21.11
C ASP A 718 -30.34 -16.16 22.56
N ASP A 719 -31.01 -15.02 22.76
CA ASP A 719 -31.37 -14.54 24.10
C ASP A 719 -32.16 -15.58 24.91
N ALA A 720 -32.91 -16.45 24.22
CA ALA A 720 -33.63 -17.55 24.85
C ALA A 720 -32.72 -18.70 25.30
N SER A 721 -31.42 -18.68 25.02
CA SER A 721 -30.41 -19.63 25.51
C SER A 721 -29.33 -18.97 26.38
N LYS A 722 -29.13 -17.66 26.28
CA LYS A 722 -28.16 -16.88 27.08
C LYS A 722 -28.39 -16.98 28.59
N SER A 723 -27.32 -16.80 29.36
CA SER A 723 -27.45 -16.77 30.82
C SER A 723 -28.26 -15.55 31.26
N LEU A 724 -29.30 -15.77 32.05
CA LEU A 724 -30.06 -14.69 32.67
C LEU A 724 -29.18 -14.05 33.77
N LYS A 725 -29.12 -12.71 33.78
CA LYS A 725 -28.36 -11.98 34.79
C LYS A 725 -29.15 -11.98 36.09
N TYR A 726 -28.58 -12.57 37.13
CA TYR A 726 -29.14 -12.59 38.47
C TYR A 726 -28.25 -11.87 39.47
N THR A 727 -28.85 -11.04 40.31
CA THR A 727 -28.25 -10.57 41.55
C THR A 727 -28.62 -11.56 42.65
N ILE A 728 -27.62 -12.18 43.27
CA ILE A 728 -27.80 -13.16 44.34
C ILE A 728 -27.25 -12.59 45.64
N VAL A 729 -28.09 -12.48 46.65
CA VAL A 729 -27.70 -11.96 47.97
C VAL A 729 -28.20 -12.92 49.05
N PRO A 730 -27.35 -13.38 49.99
CA PRO A 730 -27.84 -14.12 51.14
C PRO A 730 -28.72 -13.22 52.01
N VAL A 731 -29.85 -13.74 52.48
CA VAL A 731 -30.74 -13.00 53.39
C VAL A 731 -30.03 -12.76 54.72
N GLU A 732 -29.32 -13.77 55.21
CA GLU A 732 -28.42 -13.70 56.35
C GLU A 732 -27.09 -14.35 55.98
N ALA A 733 -25.98 -13.66 56.24
CA ALA A 733 -24.64 -14.20 56.05
C ALA A 733 -24.17 -15.06 57.23
N LYS A 734 -24.93 -15.07 58.34
CA LYS A 734 -24.68 -15.88 59.54
C LYS A 734 -25.94 -16.69 59.86
N VAL A 735 -25.83 -18.01 59.90
CA VAL A 735 -26.97 -18.93 60.03
C VAL A 735 -26.73 -19.86 61.23
N PRO A 736 -27.74 -20.12 62.09
CA PRO A 736 -27.60 -21.10 63.17
C PRO A 736 -27.33 -22.52 62.63
N ILE A 737 -26.33 -23.19 63.20
CA ILE A 737 -25.96 -24.57 62.83
C ILE A 737 -27.08 -25.60 63.16
N SER A 738 -28.00 -25.25 64.06
CA SER A 738 -29.19 -26.04 64.39
C SER A 738 -30.17 -26.11 63.22
N ASP A 739 -30.28 -25.01 62.45
CA ASP A 739 -31.31 -24.83 61.44
C ASP A 739 -30.77 -25.19 60.05
N ARG A 740 -29.45 -24.96 59.83
CA ARG A 740 -28.71 -25.26 58.58
C ARG A 740 -29.37 -24.71 57.31
N LYS A 741 -30.29 -23.78 57.47
CA LYS A 741 -31.16 -23.27 56.43
C LYS A 741 -30.57 -21.99 55.89
N VAL A 742 -30.07 -22.06 54.66
CA VAL A 742 -29.59 -20.88 53.94
C VAL A 742 -30.70 -20.33 53.08
N VAL A 743 -30.78 -19.01 53.00
CA VAL A 743 -31.85 -18.32 52.27
C VAL A 743 -31.22 -17.23 51.40
N PHE A 744 -31.60 -17.18 50.14
CA PHE A 744 -31.08 -16.25 49.15
C PHE A 744 -32.21 -15.44 48.51
N LYS A 745 -31.94 -14.16 48.22
CA LYS A 745 -32.72 -13.36 47.27
C LYS A 745 -32.04 -13.44 45.91
N ILE A 746 -32.80 -13.84 44.90
CA ILE A 746 -32.31 -13.96 43.51
C ILE A 746 -33.20 -13.07 42.64
N ILE A 747 -32.60 -12.08 41.96
CA ILE A 747 -33.31 -11.06 41.19
C ILE A 747 -32.73 -10.95 39.77
N PRO A 748 -33.54 -11.06 38.69
CA PRO A 748 -34.97 -11.35 38.69
C PRO A 748 -35.27 -12.76 39.23
N GLU A 749 -36.52 -13.12 39.42
CA GLU A 749 -36.85 -14.43 39.95
C GLU A 749 -36.49 -15.56 38.95
N PRO A 750 -35.68 -16.56 39.33
CA PRO A 750 -35.35 -17.68 38.44
C PRO A 750 -36.46 -18.74 38.42
N GLN A 751 -36.49 -19.57 37.37
CA GLN A 751 -37.44 -20.69 37.29
C GLN A 751 -37.16 -21.79 38.35
N SER A 752 -35.88 -22.04 38.61
CA SER A 752 -35.38 -22.93 39.65
C SER A 752 -34.03 -22.41 40.15
N SER A 753 -33.52 -22.92 41.26
CA SER A 753 -32.18 -22.59 41.73
C SER A 753 -31.62 -23.75 42.55
N LYS A 754 -30.30 -23.89 42.56
CA LYS A 754 -29.59 -24.87 43.36
C LYS A 754 -28.40 -24.24 44.07
N ALA A 755 -27.93 -24.90 45.11
CA ALA A 755 -26.69 -24.58 45.80
C ALA A 755 -25.73 -25.77 45.71
N ILE A 756 -24.45 -25.51 45.61
CA ILE A 756 -23.39 -26.50 45.77
C ILE A 756 -22.64 -26.21 47.06
N PHE A 757 -22.54 -27.22 47.91
CA PHE A 757 -21.79 -27.19 49.16
C PHE A 757 -20.98 -28.49 49.28
N ASN A 758 -19.65 -28.38 49.43
CA ASN A 758 -18.73 -29.51 49.47
C ASN A 758 -18.93 -30.53 48.32
N GLY A 759 -19.20 -30.04 47.12
CA GLY A 759 -19.44 -30.87 45.94
C GLY A 759 -20.83 -31.53 45.87
N GLN A 760 -21.65 -31.42 46.92
CA GLN A 760 -23.02 -31.92 46.93
C GLN A 760 -23.99 -30.86 46.39
N GLU A 761 -24.84 -31.27 45.46
CA GLU A 761 -25.92 -30.45 44.90
C GLU A 761 -27.13 -30.46 45.83
N ILE A 762 -27.65 -29.26 46.12
CA ILE A 762 -28.76 -29.00 47.02
C ILE A 762 -29.79 -28.20 46.25
N THR A 763 -30.98 -28.76 46.07
CA THR A 763 -32.09 -28.04 45.44
C THR A 763 -32.56 -26.90 46.36
N LEU A 764 -32.65 -25.68 45.84
CA LEU A 764 -33.26 -24.57 46.58
C LEU A 764 -34.75 -24.53 46.28
N ILE A 765 -35.56 -24.49 47.33
CA ILE A 765 -37.02 -24.42 47.26
C ILE A 765 -37.43 -22.96 47.39
N ARG A 766 -38.40 -22.55 46.57
CA ARG A 766 -38.91 -21.17 46.61
C ARG A 766 -39.92 -20.99 47.75
N HIS A 767 -39.70 -19.97 48.56
CA HIS A 767 -40.65 -19.48 49.57
C HIS A 767 -40.82 -17.96 49.41
N GLY A 768 -41.92 -17.53 48.76
CA GLY A 768 -42.16 -16.12 48.43
C GLY A 768 -41.14 -15.58 47.42
N MET A 769 -40.44 -14.49 47.80
CA MET A 769 -39.34 -13.88 47.01
C MET A 769 -37.95 -14.44 47.37
N GLN A 770 -37.89 -15.53 48.13
CA GLN A 770 -36.65 -16.11 48.66
C GLN A 770 -36.51 -17.57 48.22
N TRP A 771 -35.27 -18.02 48.13
CA TRP A 771 -34.86 -19.37 47.78
C TRP A 771 -34.11 -19.98 48.95
N GLU A 772 -34.63 -21.08 49.50
CA GLU A 772 -34.08 -21.71 50.69
C GLU A 772 -33.58 -23.13 50.43
N GLY A 773 -32.50 -23.50 51.10
CA GLY A 773 -31.94 -24.84 51.06
C GLY A 773 -31.43 -25.25 52.43
N ILE A 774 -31.54 -26.54 52.74
CA ILE A 774 -30.95 -27.12 53.94
C ILE A 774 -29.59 -27.67 53.56
N ILE A 775 -28.53 -27.17 54.21
CA ILE A 775 -27.17 -27.62 53.97
C ILE A 775 -26.89 -28.89 54.80
N PRO A 776 -26.82 -30.09 54.18
CA PRO A 776 -26.50 -31.30 54.89
C PRO A 776 -25.04 -31.23 55.37
N ASN A 777 -24.78 -31.73 56.59
CA ASN A 777 -23.43 -31.85 57.15
C ASN A 777 -22.63 -30.53 57.25
N ALA A 778 -23.30 -29.37 57.33
CA ALA A 778 -22.64 -28.13 57.71
C ALA A 778 -21.98 -28.29 59.09
N THR A 779 -20.82 -27.65 59.28
CA THR A 779 -20.12 -27.53 60.57
C THR A 779 -20.06 -26.06 60.98
N GLU A 780 -19.81 -25.75 62.24
CA GLU A 780 -19.57 -24.36 62.66
C GLU A 780 -18.36 -23.77 61.92
N GLY A 781 -18.42 -22.47 61.62
CA GLY A 781 -17.40 -21.74 60.87
C GLY A 781 -17.91 -21.14 59.56
N LYS A 782 -17.00 -20.49 58.82
CA LYS A 782 -17.28 -19.88 57.52
C LYS A 782 -17.15 -20.90 56.40
N HIS A 783 -18.13 -20.92 55.51
CA HIS A 783 -18.15 -21.80 54.36
C HIS A 783 -18.54 -21.06 53.08
N HIS A 784 -18.08 -21.58 51.96
CA HIS A 784 -18.47 -21.06 50.65
C HIS A 784 -19.60 -21.92 50.07
N ILE A 785 -20.70 -21.26 49.70
CA ILE A 785 -21.85 -21.87 49.04
C ILE A 785 -21.96 -21.27 47.65
N THR A 786 -21.99 -22.13 46.63
CA THR A 786 -22.16 -21.68 45.23
C THR A 786 -23.62 -21.77 44.84
N VAL A 787 -24.29 -20.64 44.63
CA VAL A 787 -25.68 -20.59 44.19
C VAL A 787 -25.74 -20.50 42.67
N ILE A 788 -26.58 -21.33 42.07
CA ILE A 788 -26.75 -21.46 40.62
C ILE A 788 -28.25 -21.34 40.31
N PRO A 789 -28.74 -20.15 39.93
CA PRO A 789 -30.08 -19.98 39.42
C PRO A 789 -30.25 -20.68 38.08
N PHE A 790 -31.48 -21.00 37.71
CA PHE A 790 -31.83 -21.52 36.38
C PHE A 790 -31.29 -20.59 35.29
N ARG A 791 -30.42 -21.12 34.43
CA ARG A 791 -29.70 -20.35 33.40
C ARG A 791 -28.93 -19.14 33.95
N GLY A 792 -28.61 -19.10 35.24
CA GLY A 792 -27.79 -18.07 35.85
C GLY A 792 -26.32 -18.48 35.92
N LYS A 793 -25.41 -17.51 35.95
CA LYS A 793 -24.00 -17.78 36.27
C LYS A 793 -23.88 -18.24 37.74
N PRO A 794 -22.99 -19.21 38.07
CA PRO A 794 -22.70 -19.57 39.45
C PRO A 794 -22.18 -18.36 40.24
N VAL A 795 -22.69 -18.16 41.45
CA VAL A 795 -22.20 -17.11 42.37
C VAL A 795 -21.79 -17.78 43.68
N GLN A 796 -20.51 -17.67 44.01
CA GLN A 796 -19.99 -18.14 45.28
C GLN A 796 -20.22 -17.08 46.36
N LEU A 797 -20.79 -17.50 47.49
CA LEU A 797 -21.15 -16.65 48.62
C LEU A 797 -20.58 -17.25 49.91
N GLU A 798 -20.01 -16.42 50.78
CA GLU A 798 -19.57 -16.85 52.10
C GLU A 798 -20.76 -16.83 53.08
N ILE A 799 -21.02 -17.95 53.75
CA ILE A 799 -22.01 -18.11 54.81
C ILE A 799 -21.32 -18.67 56.05
N GLU A 800 -21.53 -18.04 57.20
CA GLU A 800 -21.03 -18.48 58.50
C GLU A 800 -22.10 -19.28 59.24
N PHE A 801 -21.83 -20.54 59.58
CA PHE A 801 -22.67 -21.30 60.50
C PHE A 801 -22.16 -21.16 61.93
N PHE A 802 -23.03 -20.83 62.88
CA PHE A 802 -22.64 -20.65 64.28
C PHE A 802 -23.50 -21.49 65.24
N GLY A 803 -22.90 -21.97 66.32
CA GLY A 803 -23.60 -22.62 67.43
C GLY A 803 -24.25 -21.60 68.35
N MET A 804 -25.49 -21.84 68.78
CA MET A 804 -26.03 -21.18 69.97
C MET A 804 -25.45 -21.87 71.20
N GLY A 805 -24.32 -21.36 71.68
CA GLY A 805 -23.76 -21.78 72.96
C GLY A 805 -24.70 -21.38 74.10
N PHE A 806 -25.49 -22.33 74.62
CA PHE A 806 -25.93 -22.26 76.01
C PHE A 806 -24.77 -22.73 76.89
N SER A 807 -23.79 -21.87 77.10
CA SER A 807 -22.85 -22.01 78.21
C SER A 807 -23.36 -21.17 79.38
N SER A 808 -23.98 -21.85 80.33
CA SER A 808 -24.11 -21.40 81.72
C SER A 808 -22.73 -21.02 82.26
N GLY A 809 -22.51 -19.74 82.53
CA GLY A 809 -21.25 -19.23 83.07
C GLY A 809 -21.34 -17.72 83.27
N LEU A 810 -22.04 -17.31 84.33
CA LEU A 810 -21.76 -16.05 85.00
C LEU A 810 -20.34 -16.15 85.54
N ASP A 811 -19.39 -15.43 84.97
CA ASP A 811 -18.19 -15.02 85.70
C ASP A 811 -18.25 -13.51 85.90
N LEU A 812 -18.74 -13.16 87.09
CA LEU A 812 -18.38 -11.96 87.81
C LEU A 812 -16.91 -12.13 88.19
N ASP A 813 -16.02 -11.37 87.57
CA ASP A 813 -14.95 -10.61 88.24
C ASP A 813 -14.01 -10.03 87.18
N ASP A 814 -13.87 -8.70 87.19
CA ASP A 814 -12.80 -7.97 86.52
C ASP A 814 -11.43 -8.49 86.97
N PHE A 815 -10.60 -9.02 86.06
CA PHE A 815 -9.13 -8.94 86.07
C PHE A 815 -8.51 -9.24 84.70
#